data_AF-A0A6I6GH04-F1
#
_entry.id   AF-A0A6I6GH04-F1
#
_cell.length_a   1.000
_cell.length_b   1.000
_cell.length_c   1.000
_cell.angle_alpha   90.00
_cell.angle_beta   90.00
_cell.angle_gamma   90.00
#
_symmetry.space_group_name_H-M   'P 1'
#
loop_
_entity.id
_entity.type
_entity.pdbx_description
1 polymer ?
#
loop_
_entity_poly.entity_id
_entity_poly.type
_entity_poly.pdbx_seq_one_letter_code
_entity_poly.pdbx_strand_id
1 'polypeptide(L)'
;MDESTTTGDAGPARPVVLEGEGPHPAAADRRRYRVRSRWIHTGVGVFMGLAVLYGFDLVHSIGRVPRGAEVAGIQVGGMRTEDAEQLLIRELGPRVDEEVDLRAGVVSTTLDPRSVGLSVDWQGTLDRAGEQPLNPLTRLISLVWSTEVGIASVIPDARLTDFLEKLSLQADFEPREGAIWFDRDEVRSAIPLDGQRLRIESSRDAVLAHWLDDDGVDLVVDYTPTETQADEVRALIRDVAEPAAGRDLTLLASRMREDGTEPPVTTITTRLPAPPPPPGRDRAVPAERELEMVDADDPHAVPVLFPRDRIGEYLTFVRNGAVLEPRFDADAAKGILEPLMEETEQEGRDASFSFSGSTASVVPAVPGRTVSWGPLLRALPGQLTDVQGPRVLPVAYVGRDPEVTTEEAERAGIREPVGEFTVAVGASGRAQSMIASLAGQFIPAGETFSMSDVTGVVSGDVSADAVATALFNAAFESGAQGLVRTGRGVDGAQFPAGRDATASEDVGFRNAQGTGLVIDASGSGSAVTVRLWGTREYTVRISTAPRADLRRAETRVLTSPGCTPDPGADGYTARVTRVVQRGEETVSTDTVSSTYAPRVRVECRVESPSPTAEPPGPVAPPPVPDDAIRIPGLPEFRIPVLPGN
;
A
#
# COMPACT_ATOMS: atom_id res chain seq x y z
N MET A 1 19.72 66.97 -29.05
CA MET A 1 20.37 66.24 -27.95
C MET A 1 20.40 64.80 -28.42
N ASP A 2 21.40 64.48 -29.23
CA ASP A 2 22.75 64.10 -28.76
C ASP A 2 22.65 62.75 -28.05
N GLU A 3 23.43 61.72 -28.32
CA GLU A 3 24.76 61.61 -28.90
C GLU A 3 24.90 60.10 -29.23
N SER A 4 25.34 59.71 -30.42
CA SER A 4 26.77 59.44 -30.75
C SER A 4 27.24 58.09 -30.21
N THR A 5 27.31 57.08 -31.09
CA THR A 5 28.53 56.61 -31.81
C THR A 5 29.51 55.86 -30.92
N THR A 6 30.11 54.76 -31.40
CA THR A 6 31.47 54.75 -31.98
C THR A 6 31.86 53.27 -32.14
N THR A 7 32.71 52.75 -33.03
CA THR A 7 33.39 53.13 -34.27
C THR A 7 34.31 51.93 -34.61
N GLY A 8 34.69 51.76 -35.87
CA GLY A 8 35.88 51.01 -36.29
C GLY A 8 35.78 50.62 -37.77
N ASP A 9 36.09 51.46 -38.76
CA ASP A 9 37.41 52.07 -39.12
C ASP A 9 38.41 51.01 -39.63
N ALA A 10 39.22 51.17 -40.68
CA ALA A 10 39.18 51.90 -41.95
C ALA A 10 40.36 51.45 -42.82
N GLY A 11 40.15 51.44 -44.15
CA GLY A 11 41.10 51.89 -45.18
C GLY A 11 42.35 51.04 -45.53
N PRO A 12 43.17 51.50 -46.50
CA PRO A 12 42.85 52.32 -47.68
C PRO A 12 43.70 51.99 -48.95
N ALA A 13 43.54 52.86 -49.98
CA ALA A 13 44.53 53.28 -50.99
C ALA A 13 44.48 52.57 -52.37
N ARG A 14 44.63 53.18 -53.56
CA ARG A 14 44.94 54.53 -54.10
C ARG A 14 45.11 54.36 -55.66
N PRO A 15 45.47 55.39 -56.46
CA PRO A 15 44.73 56.55 -56.98
C PRO A 15 44.61 56.45 -58.55
N VAL A 16 44.07 57.37 -59.36
CA VAL A 16 44.59 58.68 -59.77
C VAL A 16 43.57 59.33 -60.72
N VAL A 17 43.39 60.63 -60.50
CA VAL A 17 42.59 61.64 -61.20
C VAL A 17 43.24 62.03 -62.54
N LEU A 18 42.48 62.56 -63.51
CA LEU A 18 42.75 63.85 -64.17
C LEU A 18 41.69 64.21 -65.23
N GLU A 19 41.07 65.35 -64.99
CA GLU A 19 40.20 66.15 -65.85
C GLU A 19 41.04 67.04 -66.79
N GLY A 20 40.49 67.45 -67.94
CA GLY A 20 40.99 68.61 -68.69
C GLY A 20 40.63 68.68 -70.17
N GLU A 21 39.72 69.61 -70.50
CA GLU A 21 39.63 70.53 -71.66
C GLU A 21 40.02 70.13 -73.12
N GLY A 22 39.16 70.49 -74.10
CA GLY A 22 39.45 70.50 -75.56
C GLY A 22 40.23 71.77 -76.02
N PRO A 23 40.13 72.27 -77.29
CA PRO A 23 39.72 71.70 -78.59
C PRO A 23 40.66 72.05 -79.80
N HIS A 24 40.37 71.45 -80.99
CA HIS A 24 40.62 71.92 -82.40
C HIS A 24 42.07 72.08 -82.96
N PRO A 25 42.28 72.21 -84.31
CA PRO A 25 41.69 71.55 -85.50
C PRO A 25 42.76 71.17 -86.58
N ALA A 26 42.28 70.82 -87.80
CA ALA A 26 42.96 70.85 -89.12
C ALA A 26 43.91 69.68 -89.47
N ALA A 27 44.03 69.19 -90.70
CA ALA A 27 43.29 69.29 -91.97
C ALA A 27 43.92 68.27 -92.96
N ALA A 28 43.11 67.79 -93.91
CA ALA A 28 43.48 67.10 -95.16
C ALA A 28 44.22 65.73 -95.02
N ASP A 29 44.03 64.71 -95.86
CA ASP A 29 43.71 64.75 -97.28
C ASP A 29 42.98 63.48 -97.75
N ARG A 30 42.23 63.62 -98.84
CA ARG A 30 41.35 62.61 -99.46
C ARG A 30 42.15 61.68 -100.39
N ARG A 31 41.91 60.35 -100.35
CA ARG A 31 41.38 59.55 -101.49
C ARG A 31 41.43 58.03 -101.32
N ARG A 32 40.36 57.40 -101.85
CA ARG A 32 40.11 55.96 -102.20
C ARG A 32 39.75 55.07 -101.00
N TYR A 33 38.48 54.79 -100.69
CA TYR A 33 37.37 54.21 -101.50
C TYR A 33 37.73 52.85 -102.11
N ARG A 34 37.33 51.78 -101.39
CA ARG A 34 37.05 50.37 -101.76
C ARG A 34 37.52 49.45 -100.61
N VAL A 35 36.75 48.39 -100.36
CA VAL A 35 36.94 47.33 -99.33
C VAL A 35 36.31 47.61 -97.94
N ARG A 36 35.16 48.30 -97.88
CA ARG A 36 34.30 48.28 -96.68
C ARG A 36 32.80 48.09 -96.97
N SER A 37 32.47 47.58 -98.17
CA SER A 37 31.09 47.24 -98.58
C SER A 37 30.80 45.74 -98.50
N ARG A 38 31.82 44.84 -98.52
CA ARG A 38 31.57 43.40 -98.36
C ARG A 38 31.03 43.03 -96.97
N TRP A 39 31.61 43.53 -95.88
CA TRP A 39 31.15 43.20 -94.52
C TRP A 39 29.79 43.80 -94.15
N ILE A 40 29.38 44.92 -94.75
CA ILE A 40 28.03 45.48 -94.55
C ILE A 40 26.99 44.65 -95.32
N HIS A 41 27.28 44.22 -96.56
CA HIS A 41 26.38 43.30 -97.27
C HIS A 41 26.36 41.89 -96.65
N THR A 42 27.47 41.43 -96.06
CA THR A 42 27.51 40.17 -95.28
C THR A 42 26.75 40.32 -93.97
N GLY A 43 26.90 41.42 -93.23
CA GLY A 43 26.17 41.67 -91.99
C GLY A 43 24.67 41.88 -92.19
N VAL A 44 24.26 42.62 -93.23
CA VAL A 44 22.85 42.78 -93.63
C VAL A 44 22.29 41.48 -94.20
N GLY A 45 23.07 40.71 -94.96
CA GLY A 45 22.68 39.39 -95.45
C GLY A 45 22.52 38.36 -94.33
N VAL A 46 23.40 38.39 -93.32
CA VAL A 46 23.29 37.58 -92.10
C VAL A 46 22.11 38.03 -91.25
N PHE A 47 21.88 39.33 -91.08
CA PHE A 47 20.74 39.84 -90.32
C PHE A 47 19.40 39.53 -91.01
N MET A 48 19.30 39.74 -92.33
CA MET A 48 18.13 39.33 -93.11
C MET A 48 17.97 37.81 -93.09
N GLY A 49 19.06 37.04 -93.19
CA GLY A 49 19.03 35.59 -93.05
C GLY A 49 18.52 35.15 -91.67
N LEU A 50 19.01 35.76 -90.59
CA LEU A 50 18.58 35.51 -89.21
C LEU A 50 17.13 35.98 -88.97
N ALA A 51 16.69 37.08 -89.58
CA ALA A 51 15.32 37.56 -89.48
C ALA A 51 14.34 36.65 -90.25
N VAL A 52 14.75 36.13 -91.42
CA VAL A 52 13.99 35.12 -92.17
C VAL A 52 13.95 33.81 -91.39
N LEU A 53 15.07 33.38 -90.81
CA LEU A 53 15.14 32.18 -89.96
C LEU A 53 14.30 32.35 -88.69
N TYR A 54 14.32 33.51 -88.05
CA TYR A 54 13.52 33.82 -86.87
C TYR A 54 12.02 33.90 -87.21
N GLY A 55 11.67 34.52 -88.34
CA GLY A 55 10.28 34.55 -88.83
C GLY A 55 9.77 33.16 -89.21
N PHE A 56 10.61 32.34 -89.84
CA PHE A 56 10.32 30.95 -90.13
C PHE A 56 10.15 30.14 -88.83
N ASP A 57 11.05 30.32 -87.87
CA ASP A 57 11.01 29.68 -86.56
C ASP A 57 9.75 30.06 -85.76
N LEU A 58 9.35 31.33 -85.81
CA LEU A 58 8.15 31.84 -85.16
C LEU A 58 6.91 31.14 -85.71
N VAL A 59 6.76 31.11 -87.04
CA VAL A 59 5.64 30.44 -87.72
C VAL A 59 5.66 28.92 -87.50
N HIS A 60 6.84 28.31 -87.49
CA HIS A 60 6.99 26.86 -87.34
C HIS A 60 6.77 26.37 -85.89
N SER A 61 6.86 27.28 -84.91
CA SER A 61 6.61 26.98 -83.49
C SER A 61 5.16 27.15 -83.04
N ILE A 62 4.27 27.67 -83.89
CA ILE A 62 2.85 27.86 -83.57
C ILE A 62 2.19 26.48 -83.39
N GLY A 63 1.45 26.30 -82.29
CA GLY A 63 0.74 25.06 -81.96
C GLY A 63 1.67 23.91 -81.52
N ARG A 64 2.88 24.23 -81.05
CA ARG A 64 3.84 23.26 -80.51
C ARG A 64 4.20 23.56 -79.08
N VAL A 65 4.51 22.51 -78.32
CA VAL A 65 4.99 22.61 -76.95
C VAL A 65 6.36 23.33 -76.96
N PRO A 66 6.62 24.26 -76.02
CA PRO A 66 7.89 24.96 -75.97
C PRO A 66 9.09 24.02 -75.97
N ARG A 67 10.09 24.30 -76.82
CA ARG A 67 11.35 23.54 -76.87
C ARG A 67 12.02 23.56 -75.50
N GLY A 68 12.58 22.43 -75.11
CA GLY A 68 13.13 22.21 -73.77
C GLY A 68 12.09 21.73 -72.75
N ALA A 69 10.77 21.79 -73.03
CA ALA A 69 9.77 21.26 -72.10
C ALA A 69 9.90 19.75 -71.92
N GLU A 70 9.87 19.33 -70.66
CA GLU A 70 9.98 17.96 -70.20
C GLU A 70 8.89 17.71 -69.15
N VAL A 71 8.18 16.58 -69.22
CA VAL A 71 7.13 16.21 -68.25
C VAL A 71 7.51 14.86 -67.66
N ALA A 72 7.77 14.81 -66.35
CA ALA A 72 8.16 13.60 -65.61
C ALA A 72 9.24 12.76 -66.33
N GLY A 73 10.31 13.42 -66.80
CA GLY A 73 11.43 12.77 -67.50
C GLY A 73 11.25 12.57 -69.01
N ILE A 74 10.10 12.95 -69.59
CA ILE A 74 9.80 12.76 -71.03
C ILE A 74 9.90 14.09 -71.77
N GLN A 75 10.81 14.16 -72.74
CA GLN A 75 10.99 15.33 -73.58
C GLN A 75 9.83 15.49 -74.58
N VAL A 76 8.97 16.48 -74.32
CA VAL A 76 7.83 16.84 -75.19
C VAL A 76 8.06 18.12 -76.00
N GLY A 77 9.10 18.88 -75.65
CA GLY A 77 9.41 20.16 -76.27
C GLY A 77 9.68 20.07 -77.78
N GLY A 78 9.05 20.94 -78.56
CA GLY A 78 9.17 20.99 -80.02
C GLY A 78 8.23 20.06 -80.78
N MET A 79 7.47 19.21 -80.08
CA MET A 79 6.39 18.40 -80.67
C MET A 79 5.11 19.23 -80.84
N ARG A 80 4.23 18.80 -81.74
CA ARG A 80 2.85 19.32 -81.76
C ARG A 80 2.15 18.88 -80.48
N THR A 81 1.27 19.72 -79.94
CA THR A 81 0.56 19.44 -78.69
C THR A 81 -0.16 18.08 -78.72
N GLU A 82 -0.79 17.73 -79.84
CA GLU A 82 -1.46 16.44 -80.05
C GLU A 82 -0.48 15.24 -80.04
N ASP A 83 0.71 15.40 -80.65
CA ASP A 83 1.72 14.34 -80.70
C ASP A 83 2.40 14.15 -79.32
N ALA A 84 2.60 15.26 -78.60
CA ALA A 84 3.11 15.25 -77.23
C ALA A 84 2.13 14.58 -76.26
N GLU A 85 0.82 14.86 -76.39
CA GLU A 85 -0.23 14.22 -75.61
C GLU A 85 -0.23 12.70 -75.82
N GLN A 86 -0.19 12.23 -77.07
CA GLN A 86 -0.14 10.78 -77.36
C GLN A 86 1.12 10.12 -76.81
N LEU A 87 2.26 10.82 -76.83
CA LEU A 87 3.50 10.31 -76.26
C LEU A 87 3.38 10.17 -74.74
N LEU A 88 2.86 11.19 -74.05
CA LEU A 88 2.65 11.15 -72.60
C LEU A 88 1.66 10.06 -72.20
N ILE A 89 0.54 9.90 -72.93
CA ILE A 89 -0.42 8.80 -72.71
C ILE A 89 0.25 7.44 -72.86
N ARG A 90 1.14 7.27 -73.84
CA ARG A 90 1.79 5.98 -74.09
C ARG A 90 2.84 5.63 -73.03
N GLU A 91 3.67 6.59 -72.66
CA GLU A 91 4.83 6.35 -71.78
C GLU A 91 4.44 6.44 -70.29
N LEU A 92 3.54 7.35 -69.91
CA LEU A 92 3.10 7.53 -68.52
C LEU A 92 1.75 6.89 -68.22
N GLY A 93 0.97 6.51 -69.24
CA GLY A 93 -0.33 5.85 -69.07
C GLY A 93 -0.29 4.62 -68.15
N PRO A 94 0.69 3.72 -68.26
CA PRO A 94 0.82 2.60 -67.32
C PRO A 94 1.03 3.05 -65.86
N ARG A 95 1.86 4.07 -65.62
CA ARG A 95 2.14 4.61 -64.27
C ARG A 95 0.95 5.34 -63.67
N VAL A 96 0.10 5.95 -64.50
CA VAL A 96 -1.15 6.59 -64.09
C VAL A 96 -2.18 5.60 -63.54
N ASP A 97 -2.05 4.33 -63.93
CA ASP A 97 -2.95 3.25 -63.52
C ASP A 97 -2.37 2.38 -62.38
N GLU A 98 -1.15 2.67 -61.93
CA GLU A 98 -0.51 1.95 -60.82
C GLU A 98 -1.15 2.35 -59.48
N GLU A 99 -1.20 1.40 -58.54
CA GLU A 99 -1.67 1.66 -57.19
C GLU A 99 -0.68 2.58 -56.46
N VAL A 100 -1.21 3.58 -55.77
CA VAL A 100 -0.40 4.58 -55.05
C VAL A 100 -0.33 4.20 -53.59
N ASP A 101 0.88 4.02 -53.05
CA ASP A 101 1.08 3.83 -51.62
C ASP A 101 0.85 5.14 -50.87
N LEU A 102 -0.15 5.15 -49.98
CA LEU A 102 -0.46 6.26 -49.09
C LEU A 102 0.01 5.93 -47.67
N ARG A 103 0.77 6.85 -47.08
CA ARG A 103 1.31 6.73 -45.71
C ARG A 103 0.69 7.78 -44.79
N ALA A 104 -0.20 7.36 -43.91
CA ALA A 104 -0.80 8.18 -42.84
C ALA A 104 -0.09 7.89 -41.51
N GLY A 105 1.06 8.51 -41.29
CA GLY A 105 1.87 8.28 -40.10
C GLY A 105 2.30 6.81 -39.99
N VAL A 106 1.73 6.07 -39.03
CA VAL A 106 2.05 4.64 -38.82
C VAL A 106 1.16 3.67 -39.61
N VAL A 107 0.16 4.18 -40.32
CA VAL A 107 -0.76 3.38 -41.14
C VAL A 107 -0.45 3.58 -42.62
N SER A 108 -0.22 2.49 -43.34
CA SER A 108 -0.04 2.49 -44.80
C SER A 108 -1.22 1.81 -45.48
N THR A 109 -1.70 2.38 -46.57
CA THR A 109 -2.74 1.79 -47.43
C THR A 109 -2.40 2.03 -48.89
N THR A 110 -2.96 1.24 -49.79
CA THR A 110 -2.92 1.51 -51.23
C THR A 110 -4.16 2.29 -51.66
N LEU A 111 -3.99 3.17 -52.65
CA LEU A 111 -5.05 3.89 -53.34
C LEU A 111 -5.03 3.49 -54.82
N ASP A 112 -6.13 2.94 -55.32
CA ASP A 112 -6.36 2.80 -56.75
C ASP A 112 -6.84 4.14 -57.33
N PRO A 113 -6.04 4.82 -58.19
CA PRO A 113 -6.41 6.12 -58.78
C PRO A 113 -7.75 6.07 -59.52
N ARG A 114 -8.05 4.98 -60.22
CA ARG A 114 -9.28 4.85 -61.02
C ARG A 114 -10.53 4.78 -60.13
N SER A 115 -10.41 4.14 -58.97
CA SER A 115 -11.52 3.99 -58.03
C SER A 115 -12.02 5.35 -57.50
N VAL A 116 -11.12 6.31 -57.30
CA VAL A 116 -11.42 7.67 -56.84
C VAL A 116 -11.60 8.68 -57.99
N GLY A 117 -11.41 8.23 -59.24
CA GLY A 117 -11.51 9.09 -60.42
C GLY A 117 -10.33 10.06 -60.57
N LEU A 118 -9.17 9.69 -60.01
CA LEU A 118 -7.91 10.40 -60.19
C LEU A 118 -7.38 10.11 -61.59
N SER A 119 -7.11 11.16 -62.34
CA SER A 119 -6.61 11.08 -63.70
C SER A 119 -5.72 12.28 -64.01
N VAL A 120 -4.89 12.14 -65.03
CA VAL A 120 -4.08 13.23 -65.54
C VAL A 120 -4.83 13.99 -66.62
N ASP A 121 -4.90 15.31 -66.49
CA ASP A 121 -5.28 16.22 -67.56
C ASP A 121 -4.06 16.52 -68.43
N TRP A 122 -3.91 15.73 -69.50
CA TRP A 122 -2.80 15.85 -70.44
C TRP A 122 -2.83 17.19 -71.17
N GLN A 123 -4.01 17.71 -71.52
CA GLN A 123 -4.14 19.01 -72.19
C GLN A 123 -3.78 20.14 -71.24
N GLY A 124 -4.33 20.16 -70.02
CA GLY A 124 -3.97 21.13 -68.99
C GLY A 124 -2.51 21.04 -68.53
N THR A 125 -1.86 19.88 -68.72
CA THR A 125 -0.42 19.71 -68.51
C THR A 125 0.41 20.38 -69.58
N LEU A 126 0.04 20.23 -70.84
CA LEU A 126 0.72 20.90 -71.94
C LEU A 126 0.43 22.40 -71.97
N ASP A 127 -0.76 22.83 -71.55
CA ASP A 127 -1.13 24.25 -71.43
C ASP A 127 -0.29 24.96 -70.36
N ARG A 128 0.10 24.28 -69.27
CA ARG A 128 1.01 24.82 -68.26
C ARG A 128 2.44 25.01 -68.77
N ALA A 129 2.84 24.31 -69.82
CA ALA A 129 4.12 24.58 -70.49
C ALA A 129 4.13 25.97 -71.15
N GLY A 130 2.95 26.52 -71.48
CA GLY A 130 2.76 27.85 -72.04
C GLY A 130 3.17 27.97 -73.52
N GLU A 131 3.23 29.20 -74.02
CA GLU A 131 3.68 29.47 -75.38
C GLU A 131 5.21 29.62 -75.48
N GLN A 132 5.79 29.30 -76.64
CA GLN A 132 7.21 29.47 -76.87
C GLN A 132 7.61 30.95 -76.71
N PRO A 133 8.65 31.29 -75.91
CA PRO A 133 9.02 32.68 -75.63
C PRO A 133 9.35 33.46 -76.91
N LEU A 134 8.97 34.74 -76.95
CA LEU A 134 9.23 35.68 -78.06
C LEU A 134 10.66 36.27 -78.05
N ASN A 135 11.45 36.03 -77.00
CA ASN A 135 12.81 36.56 -76.92
C ASN A 135 13.78 35.62 -77.69
N PRO A 136 14.57 36.13 -78.66
CA PRO A 136 15.41 35.29 -79.51
C PRO A 136 16.55 34.59 -78.75
N LEU A 137 17.06 35.16 -77.64
CA LEU A 137 18.09 34.50 -76.83
C LEU A 137 17.50 33.33 -76.04
N THR A 138 16.30 33.48 -75.45
CA THR A 138 15.69 32.40 -74.65
C THR A 138 15.27 31.22 -75.52
N ARG A 139 14.84 31.47 -76.76
CA ARG A 139 14.59 30.41 -77.77
C ARG A 139 15.85 29.65 -78.17
N LEU A 140 17.01 30.32 -78.17
CA LEU A 140 18.29 29.67 -78.44
C LEU A 140 18.78 28.85 -77.24
N ILE A 141 18.57 29.35 -76.02
CA ILE A 141 18.94 28.66 -74.78
C ILE A 141 18.06 27.43 -74.55
N SER A 142 16.76 27.51 -74.84
CA SER A 142 15.81 26.40 -74.72
C SER A 142 16.03 25.25 -75.72
N LEU A 143 17.01 25.37 -76.64
CA LEU A 143 17.49 24.27 -77.49
C LEU A 143 18.48 23.35 -76.77
N VAL A 144 19.10 23.83 -75.69
CA VAL A 144 20.18 23.12 -74.99
C VAL A 144 19.78 22.77 -73.55
N TRP A 145 18.82 23.49 -72.96
CA TRP A 145 18.38 23.32 -71.58
C TRP A 145 16.93 22.84 -71.54
N SER A 146 16.64 21.87 -70.68
CA SER A 146 15.27 21.43 -70.41
C SER A 146 14.65 22.18 -69.23
N THR A 147 13.33 22.32 -69.26
CA THR A 147 12.51 22.87 -68.18
C THR A 147 11.42 21.86 -67.87
N GLU A 148 11.35 21.43 -66.61
CA GLU A 148 10.34 20.50 -66.16
C GLU A 148 8.99 21.19 -65.98
N VAL A 149 7.94 20.58 -66.51
CA VAL A 149 6.54 21.00 -66.41
C VAL A 149 5.81 19.95 -65.57
N GLY A 150 5.30 20.35 -64.40
CA GLY A 150 4.57 19.44 -63.52
C GLY A 150 3.30 18.89 -64.18
N ILE A 151 2.72 17.81 -63.65
CA ILE A 151 1.50 17.15 -64.18
C ILE A 151 0.24 17.79 -63.57
N ALA A 152 -0.88 17.83 -64.33
CA ALA A 152 -2.13 18.44 -63.91
C ALA A 152 -3.05 17.29 -63.55
N SER A 153 -3.31 17.15 -62.26
CA SER A 153 -4.22 16.12 -61.76
C SER A 153 -5.64 16.66 -61.80
N VAL A 154 -6.58 15.87 -62.32
CA VAL A 154 -8.02 16.15 -62.26
C VAL A 154 -8.69 15.05 -61.46
N ILE A 155 -9.42 15.45 -60.41
CA ILE A 155 -10.20 14.57 -59.55
C ILE A 155 -11.56 15.21 -59.26
N PRO A 156 -12.65 14.42 -59.12
CA PRO A 156 -13.85 14.84 -58.44
C PRO A 156 -13.61 14.97 -56.92
N ASP A 157 -13.58 16.20 -56.40
CA ASP A 157 -13.27 16.53 -54.99
C ASP A 157 -13.94 15.62 -53.94
N ALA A 158 -15.19 15.20 -54.17
CA ALA A 158 -15.96 14.38 -53.23
C ALA A 158 -15.42 12.95 -53.06
N ARG A 159 -14.91 12.30 -54.12
CA ARG A 159 -14.55 10.86 -54.03
C ARG A 159 -13.24 10.62 -53.28
N LEU A 160 -12.25 11.48 -53.51
CA LEU A 160 -10.99 11.42 -52.77
C LEU A 160 -11.21 11.82 -51.31
N THR A 161 -12.06 12.81 -51.05
CA THR A 161 -12.46 13.19 -49.69
C THR A 161 -13.16 12.03 -48.98
N ASP A 162 -14.15 11.38 -49.59
CA ASP A 162 -14.83 10.19 -49.03
C ASP A 162 -13.85 9.04 -48.74
N PHE A 163 -12.85 8.83 -49.60
CA PHE A 163 -11.82 7.82 -49.38
C PHE A 163 -10.96 8.18 -48.16
N LEU A 164 -10.47 9.41 -48.10
CA LEU A 164 -9.65 9.90 -46.98
C LEU A 164 -10.44 9.91 -45.67
N GLU A 165 -11.74 10.21 -45.68
CA GLU A 165 -12.61 10.12 -44.51
C GLU A 165 -12.81 8.67 -44.04
N LYS A 166 -12.92 7.71 -44.97
CA LYS A 166 -12.94 6.28 -44.59
C LYS A 166 -11.60 5.82 -44.05
N LEU A 167 -10.51 6.32 -44.62
CA LEU A 167 -9.16 6.04 -44.13
C LEU A 167 -8.97 6.63 -42.73
N SER A 168 -9.47 7.83 -42.45
CA SER A 168 -9.35 8.45 -41.12
C SER A 168 -10.06 7.64 -40.04
N LEU A 169 -11.16 6.94 -40.34
CA LEU A 169 -11.80 6.04 -39.36
C LEU A 169 -10.90 4.88 -38.89
N GLN A 170 -9.88 4.53 -39.68
CA GLN A 170 -8.92 3.48 -39.34
C GLN A 170 -7.58 4.05 -38.89
N ALA A 171 -7.18 5.20 -39.45
CA ALA A 171 -5.92 5.86 -39.16
C ALA A 171 -5.99 6.71 -37.90
N ASP A 172 -7.14 7.29 -37.55
CA ASP A 172 -7.28 8.15 -36.38
C ASP A 172 -7.44 7.31 -35.11
N PHE A 173 -6.57 7.55 -34.14
CA PHE A 173 -6.66 6.92 -32.83
C PHE A 173 -6.11 7.85 -31.74
N GLU A 174 -6.66 7.70 -30.53
CA GLU A 174 -6.20 8.43 -29.35
C GLU A 174 -4.83 7.93 -28.89
N PRO A 175 -4.01 8.80 -28.25
CA PRO A 175 -2.72 8.40 -27.71
C PRO A 175 -2.87 7.22 -26.74
N ARG A 176 -2.02 6.21 -26.90
CA ARG A 176 -1.98 5.04 -26.02
C ARG A 176 -0.75 5.12 -25.16
N GLU A 177 -0.99 5.19 -23.87
CA GLU A 177 0.06 5.38 -22.89
C GLU A 177 0.90 4.11 -22.64
N GLY A 178 2.16 4.32 -22.26
CA GLY A 178 3.09 3.25 -21.92
C GLY A 178 2.78 2.62 -20.56
N ALA A 179 3.01 1.31 -20.45
CA ALA A 179 2.85 0.56 -19.20
C ALA A 179 3.83 -0.62 -19.11
N ILE A 180 4.21 -0.97 -17.89
CA ILE A 180 5.01 -2.16 -17.56
C ILE A 180 4.29 -2.89 -16.42
N TRP A 181 4.12 -4.20 -16.54
CA TRP A 181 3.56 -5.03 -15.49
C TRP A 181 4.20 -6.42 -15.51
N PHE A 182 3.94 -7.20 -14.47
CA PHE A 182 4.41 -8.57 -14.36
C PHE A 182 3.24 -9.53 -14.48
N ASP A 183 3.41 -10.58 -15.28
CA ASP A 183 2.56 -11.77 -15.29
C ASP A 183 3.36 -12.91 -14.65
N ARG A 184 3.10 -13.14 -13.37
CA ARG A 184 4.00 -13.87 -12.47
C ARG A 184 5.41 -13.29 -12.51
N ASP A 185 6.38 -14.01 -13.05
CA ASP A 185 7.78 -13.64 -13.23
C ASP A 185 8.12 -13.16 -14.66
N GLU A 186 7.13 -13.04 -15.55
CA GLU A 186 7.33 -12.55 -16.92
C GLU A 186 7.05 -11.05 -17.02
N VAL A 187 8.01 -10.29 -17.55
CA VAL A 187 7.84 -8.86 -17.82
C VAL A 187 6.94 -8.67 -19.04
N ARG A 188 5.87 -7.90 -18.88
CA ARG A 188 4.96 -7.47 -19.94
C ARG A 188 5.01 -5.96 -20.05
N SER A 189 4.83 -5.46 -21.27
CA SER A 189 4.83 -4.02 -21.51
C SER A 189 3.96 -3.62 -22.69
N ALA A 190 3.43 -2.40 -22.61
CA ALA A 190 2.87 -1.68 -23.73
C ALA A 190 3.78 -0.47 -24.02
N ILE A 191 4.32 -0.40 -25.23
CA ILE A 191 5.10 0.77 -25.66
C ILE A 191 4.11 1.90 -26.00
N PRO A 192 4.35 3.13 -25.52
CA PRO A 192 3.49 4.26 -25.82
C PRO A 192 3.43 4.52 -27.32
N LEU A 193 2.25 4.90 -27.81
CA LEU A 193 2.02 5.27 -29.20
C LEU A 193 1.26 6.60 -29.24
N ASP A 194 1.91 7.61 -29.81
CA ASP A 194 1.32 8.94 -30.02
C ASP A 194 0.03 8.84 -30.83
N GLY A 195 -0.98 9.59 -30.41
CA GLY A 195 -2.24 9.67 -31.13
C GLY A 195 -2.02 10.37 -32.47
N GLN A 196 -2.81 10.02 -33.47
CA GLN A 196 -2.75 10.66 -34.77
C GLN A 196 -4.15 10.99 -35.28
N ARG A 197 -4.25 12.11 -36.01
CA ARG A 197 -5.45 12.50 -36.75
C ARG A 197 -5.09 12.94 -38.16
N LEU A 198 -5.76 12.37 -39.15
CA LEU A 198 -5.55 12.68 -40.55
C LEU A 198 -6.15 14.04 -40.90
N ARG A 199 -5.33 14.95 -41.44
CA ARG A 199 -5.82 16.23 -42.01
C ARG A 199 -6.28 16.01 -43.43
N ILE A 200 -7.57 15.73 -43.60
CA ILE A 200 -8.20 15.38 -44.88
C ILE A 200 -7.85 16.38 -45.99
N GLU A 201 -8.03 17.68 -45.73
CA GLU A 201 -7.85 18.73 -46.74
C GLU A 201 -6.41 18.83 -47.23
N SER A 202 -5.44 18.86 -46.32
CA SER A 202 -4.02 18.95 -46.69
C SER A 202 -3.47 17.63 -47.24
N SER A 203 -4.01 16.49 -46.79
CA SER A 203 -3.67 15.17 -47.33
C SER A 203 -4.16 15.01 -48.76
N ARG A 204 -5.35 15.55 -49.08
CA ARG A 204 -5.85 15.62 -50.45
C ARG A 204 -4.89 16.40 -51.34
N ASP A 205 -4.45 17.58 -50.88
CA ASP A 205 -3.54 18.42 -51.64
C ASP A 205 -2.18 17.73 -51.86
N ALA A 206 -1.69 16.99 -50.86
CA ALA A 206 -0.48 16.16 -50.98
C ALA A 206 -0.65 15.03 -52.01
N VAL A 207 -1.78 14.31 -52.00
CA VAL A 207 -2.09 13.27 -53.00
C VAL A 207 -2.12 13.89 -54.40
N LEU A 208 -2.82 15.00 -54.59
CA LEU A 208 -2.92 15.68 -55.88
C LEU A 208 -1.56 16.08 -56.47
N ALA A 209 -0.61 16.46 -55.61
CA ALA A 209 0.71 16.91 -55.99
C ALA A 209 1.70 15.77 -56.26
N HIS A 210 1.61 14.67 -55.50
CA HIS A 210 2.69 13.67 -55.40
C HIS A 210 2.30 12.24 -55.75
N TRP A 211 1.05 11.97 -56.15
CA TRP A 211 0.60 10.59 -56.41
C TRP A 211 1.30 9.86 -57.57
N LEU A 212 2.02 10.57 -58.43
CA LEU A 212 2.84 10.00 -59.50
C LEU A 212 4.32 9.86 -59.13
N ASP A 213 4.69 10.22 -57.90
CA ASP A 213 6.06 10.08 -57.41
C ASP A 213 6.34 8.60 -57.08
N ASP A 214 7.58 8.16 -57.33
CA ASP A 214 7.98 6.76 -57.18
C ASP A 214 7.99 6.25 -55.71
N ASP A 215 8.00 7.16 -54.73
CA ASP A 215 8.07 6.84 -53.29
C ASP A 215 6.69 6.81 -52.58
N GLY A 216 5.60 6.98 -53.34
CA GLY A 216 4.24 7.13 -52.82
C GLY A 216 3.98 8.48 -52.15
N VAL A 217 2.85 8.60 -51.45
CA VAL A 217 2.40 9.87 -50.84
C VAL A 217 2.34 9.78 -49.33
N ASP A 218 3.09 10.66 -48.66
CA ASP A 218 2.94 10.91 -47.22
C ASP A 218 1.75 11.84 -46.97
N LEU A 219 0.71 11.31 -46.33
CA LEU A 219 -0.47 12.06 -45.92
C LEU A 219 -0.16 12.93 -44.71
N VAL A 220 -0.86 14.05 -44.64
CA VAL A 220 -0.64 15.07 -43.61
C VAL A 220 -1.43 14.70 -42.35
N VAL A 221 -0.72 14.39 -41.27
CA VAL A 221 -1.32 14.01 -39.97
C VAL A 221 -0.91 14.98 -38.87
N ASP A 222 -1.80 15.20 -37.92
CA ASP A 222 -1.50 15.90 -36.67
C ASP A 222 -1.29 14.86 -35.56
N TYR A 223 -0.21 15.01 -34.79
CA TYR A 223 0.12 14.12 -33.69
C TYR A 223 -0.30 14.70 -32.34
N THR A 224 -0.83 13.84 -31.48
CA THR A 224 -1.04 14.14 -30.06
C THR A 224 -0.01 13.32 -29.26
N PRO A 225 0.99 13.95 -28.66
CA PRO A 225 2.05 13.24 -27.97
C PRO A 225 1.51 12.49 -26.75
N THR A 226 2.06 11.30 -26.50
CA THR A 226 1.87 10.56 -25.25
C THR A 226 2.58 11.24 -24.09
N GLU A 227 2.06 11.07 -22.87
CA GLU A 227 2.75 11.55 -21.67
C GLU A 227 4.00 10.72 -21.39
N THR A 228 3.92 9.39 -21.56
CA THR A 228 5.05 8.49 -21.36
C THR A 228 5.89 8.36 -22.62
N GLN A 229 7.22 8.47 -22.51
CA GLN A 229 8.12 8.30 -23.65
C GLN A 229 8.51 6.84 -23.88
N ALA A 230 8.60 6.42 -25.15
CA ALA A 230 8.95 5.05 -25.51
C ALA A 230 10.37 4.65 -25.07
N ASP A 231 11.32 5.60 -25.13
CA ASP A 231 12.70 5.38 -24.69
C ASP A 231 12.80 5.16 -23.18
N GLU A 232 11.96 5.82 -22.40
CA GLU A 232 11.88 5.67 -20.95
C GLU A 232 11.34 4.29 -20.57
N VAL A 233 10.24 3.85 -21.20
CA VAL A 233 9.68 2.50 -20.99
C VAL A 233 10.72 1.43 -21.32
N ARG A 234 11.43 1.56 -22.45
CA ARG A 234 12.50 0.63 -22.84
C ARG A 234 13.67 0.64 -21.85
N ALA A 235 14.02 1.80 -21.29
CA ALA A 235 15.04 1.92 -20.26
C ALA A 235 14.62 1.22 -18.96
N LEU A 236 13.39 1.43 -18.49
CA LEU A 236 12.87 0.81 -17.26
C LEU A 236 12.76 -0.72 -17.38
N ILE A 237 12.36 -1.24 -18.54
CA ILE A 237 12.36 -2.68 -18.81
C ILE A 237 13.77 -3.24 -18.63
N ARG A 238 14.76 -2.66 -19.32
CA ARG A 238 16.15 -3.10 -19.29
C ARG A 238 16.83 -2.93 -17.93
N ASP A 239 16.61 -1.80 -17.26
CA ASP A 239 17.38 -1.41 -16.07
C ASP A 239 16.70 -1.82 -14.75
N VAL A 240 15.39 -2.10 -14.76
CA VAL A 240 14.63 -2.43 -13.54
C VAL A 240 13.82 -3.71 -13.71
N ALA A 241 12.90 -3.80 -14.67
CA ALA A 241 11.93 -4.90 -14.72
C ALA A 241 12.57 -6.26 -15.03
N GLU A 242 13.38 -6.34 -16.09
CA GLU A 242 14.09 -7.57 -16.47
C GLU A 242 15.11 -8.00 -15.41
N PRO A 243 15.96 -7.11 -14.86
CA PRO A 243 16.82 -7.45 -13.73
C PRO A 243 16.07 -7.99 -12.51
N ALA A 244 14.91 -7.39 -12.18
CA ALA A 244 14.13 -7.79 -11.02
C ALA A 244 13.48 -9.17 -11.17
N ALA A 245 12.96 -9.48 -12.35
CA ALA A 245 12.33 -10.77 -12.63
C ALA A 245 13.34 -11.90 -12.98
N GLY A 246 14.55 -11.54 -13.44
CA GLY A 246 15.45 -12.49 -14.09
C GLY A 246 16.14 -13.50 -13.17
N ARG A 247 16.37 -13.17 -11.88
CA ARG A 247 17.18 -13.99 -10.96
C ARG A 247 16.52 -14.09 -9.59
N ASP A 248 16.63 -15.26 -8.98
CA ASP A 248 16.19 -15.51 -7.61
C ASP A 248 16.96 -14.66 -6.61
N LEU A 249 16.27 -14.16 -5.59
CA LEU A 249 16.86 -13.52 -4.43
C LEU A 249 16.74 -14.45 -3.22
N THR A 250 17.87 -14.79 -2.62
CA THR A 250 17.90 -15.59 -1.38
C THR A 250 18.15 -14.68 -0.19
N LEU A 251 17.28 -14.74 0.81
CA LEU A 251 17.51 -14.15 2.11
C LEU A 251 18.16 -15.22 3.00
N LEU A 252 19.35 -14.94 3.53
CA LEU A 252 19.97 -15.84 4.50
C LEU A 252 19.50 -15.46 5.90
N ALA A 253 18.49 -16.20 6.33
CA ALA A 253 18.00 -16.23 7.69
C ALA A 253 18.75 -17.30 8.49
N SER A 254 18.46 -17.41 9.78
CA SER A 254 19.06 -18.44 10.62
C SER A 254 18.11 -18.92 11.70
N ARG A 255 18.32 -20.11 12.25
CA ARG A 255 17.67 -20.61 13.47
C ARG A 255 18.55 -20.34 14.69
N MET A 256 17.94 -20.25 15.87
CA MET A 256 18.68 -20.28 17.13
C MET A 256 19.36 -21.64 17.30
N ARG A 257 20.49 -21.65 18.01
CA ARG A 257 21.10 -22.90 18.47
C ARG A 257 20.31 -23.51 19.62
N GLU A 258 20.55 -24.80 19.86
CA GLU A 258 19.95 -25.51 20.99
C GLU A 258 20.34 -24.92 22.36
N ASP A 259 21.51 -24.28 22.45
CA ASP A 259 21.98 -23.59 23.66
C ASP A 259 21.43 -22.17 23.82
N GLY A 260 20.56 -21.72 22.90
CA GLY A 260 19.97 -20.39 22.92
C GLY A 260 20.86 -19.28 22.37
N THR A 261 22.01 -19.61 21.78
CA THR A 261 22.91 -18.62 21.15
C THR A 261 22.63 -18.42 19.66
N GLU A 262 22.97 -17.24 19.15
CA GLU A 262 22.88 -16.94 17.72
C GLU A 262 24.02 -17.58 16.91
N PRO A 263 23.76 -18.02 15.66
CA PRO A 263 24.80 -18.41 14.71
C PRO A 263 25.87 -17.32 14.53
N PRO A 264 27.18 -17.68 14.44
CA PRO A 264 28.20 -16.69 14.18
C PRO A 264 27.95 -16.11 12.80
N VAL A 265 28.07 -14.80 12.71
CA VAL A 265 28.06 -14.09 11.43
C VAL A 265 29.49 -13.97 10.92
N THR A 266 29.65 -14.15 9.62
CA THR A 266 30.89 -13.88 8.91
C THR A 266 30.71 -12.60 8.11
N THR A 267 31.74 -11.76 8.12
CA THR A 267 31.80 -10.59 7.25
C THR A 267 32.17 -11.03 5.84
N ILE A 268 31.26 -10.85 4.89
CA ILE A 268 31.56 -11.00 3.47
C ILE A 268 31.66 -9.64 2.80
N THR A 269 32.62 -9.47 1.91
CA THR A 269 32.67 -8.29 1.04
C THR A 269 31.86 -8.57 -0.21
N THR A 270 30.76 -7.85 -0.40
CA THR A 270 29.95 -7.91 -1.62
C THR A 270 29.92 -6.56 -2.33
N ARG A 271 29.81 -6.57 -3.66
CA ARG A 271 29.48 -5.36 -4.42
C ARG A 271 27.97 -5.21 -4.41
N LEU A 272 27.43 -4.34 -3.55
CA LEU A 272 26.03 -3.94 -3.64
C LEU A 272 25.85 -3.01 -4.85
N PRO A 273 24.71 -3.11 -5.58
CA PRO A 273 24.46 -2.26 -6.72
C PRO A 273 24.27 -0.81 -6.26
N ALA A 274 24.78 0.13 -7.05
CA ALA A 274 24.40 1.52 -6.89
C ALA A 274 22.93 1.69 -7.31
N PRO A 275 22.13 2.53 -6.61
CA PRO A 275 20.80 2.88 -7.10
C PRO A 275 20.91 3.41 -8.54
N PRO A 276 19.94 3.11 -9.42
CA PRO A 276 19.98 3.58 -10.81
C PRO A 276 20.14 5.11 -10.83
N PRO A 277 21.07 5.65 -11.64
CA PRO A 277 21.27 7.08 -11.68
C PRO A 277 20.00 7.76 -12.22
N PRO A 278 19.66 8.97 -11.73
CA PRO A 278 18.67 9.79 -12.41
C PRO A 278 19.11 10.03 -13.87
N PRO A 279 18.15 10.33 -14.79
CA PRO A 279 18.44 10.49 -16.21
C PRO A 279 19.61 11.46 -16.45
N GLY A 280 20.60 11.04 -17.27
CA GLY A 280 21.74 11.87 -17.68
C GLY A 280 22.97 11.84 -16.77
N ARG A 281 23.09 10.89 -15.83
CA ARG A 281 24.32 10.66 -15.04
C ARG A 281 24.94 9.30 -15.30
N ASP A 282 26.27 9.23 -15.22
CA ASP A 282 27.03 7.98 -15.32
C ASP A 282 26.66 7.00 -14.19
N ARG A 283 26.63 5.70 -14.50
CA ARG A 283 26.45 4.65 -13.49
C ARG A 283 27.56 4.75 -12.45
N ALA A 284 27.19 4.92 -11.18
CA ALA A 284 28.16 4.87 -10.09
C ALA A 284 28.84 3.49 -10.04
N VAL A 285 30.15 3.48 -9.78
CA VAL A 285 30.91 2.24 -9.58
C VAL A 285 30.32 1.52 -8.36
N PRO A 286 30.00 0.21 -8.45
CA PRO A 286 29.51 -0.55 -7.29
C PRO A 286 30.50 -0.42 -6.14
N ALA A 287 30.04 0.07 -4.99
CA ALA A 287 30.87 0.12 -3.79
C ALA A 287 30.94 -1.28 -3.19
N GLU A 288 32.15 -1.75 -2.90
CA GLU A 288 32.34 -2.91 -2.02
C GLU A 288 31.81 -2.55 -0.64
N ARG A 289 30.93 -3.41 -0.10
CA ARG A 289 30.39 -3.29 1.24
C ARG A 289 30.60 -4.61 1.96
N GLU A 290 31.01 -4.49 3.20
CA GLU A 290 31.04 -5.58 4.13
C GLU A 290 29.62 -5.83 4.65
N LEU A 291 29.11 -7.04 4.44
CA LEU A 291 27.87 -7.53 5.01
C LEU A 291 28.20 -8.61 6.04
N GLU A 292 27.64 -8.49 7.22
CA GLU A 292 27.65 -9.57 8.20
C GLU A 292 26.47 -10.49 7.94
N MET A 293 26.75 -11.78 7.74
CA MET A 293 25.72 -12.77 7.47
C MET A 293 26.11 -14.13 8.03
N VAL A 294 25.12 -14.96 8.33
CA VAL A 294 25.36 -16.35 8.71
C VAL A 294 26.00 -17.07 7.54
N ASP A 295 26.98 -17.93 7.83
CA ASP A 295 27.58 -18.79 6.82
C ASP A 295 26.50 -19.69 6.20
N ALA A 296 26.42 -19.71 4.87
CA ALA A 296 25.42 -20.49 4.15
C ALA A 296 25.55 -22.00 4.41
N ASP A 297 26.76 -22.45 4.79
CA ASP A 297 27.05 -23.83 5.13
C ASP A 297 26.81 -24.15 6.63
N ASP A 298 26.44 -23.16 7.47
CA ASP A 298 26.08 -23.40 8.87
C ASP A 298 24.80 -24.25 8.96
N PRO A 299 24.74 -25.30 9.80
CA PRO A 299 23.55 -26.16 9.93
C PRO A 299 22.28 -25.42 10.41
N HIS A 300 22.44 -24.23 10.98
CA HIS A 300 21.35 -23.36 11.41
C HIS A 300 21.01 -22.27 10.38
N ALA A 301 21.73 -22.17 9.25
CA ALA A 301 21.35 -21.28 8.17
C ALA A 301 20.02 -21.72 7.55
N VAL A 302 19.16 -20.75 7.24
CA VAL A 302 17.87 -20.96 6.59
C VAL A 302 17.83 -20.10 5.32
N PRO A 303 18.14 -20.68 4.15
CA PRO A 303 18.03 -19.96 2.90
C PRO A 303 16.55 -19.80 2.51
N VAL A 304 16.06 -18.56 2.57
CA VAL A 304 14.68 -18.22 2.21
C VAL A 304 14.67 -17.66 0.79
N LEU A 305 13.97 -18.32 -0.13
CA LEU A 305 13.80 -17.84 -1.49
C LEU A 305 12.72 -16.76 -1.53
N PHE A 306 13.02 -15.56 -2.04
CA PHE A 306 12.01 -14.54 -2.26
C PHE A 306 11.23 -14.86 -3.56
N PRO A 307 9.91 -15.12 -3.49
CA PRO A 307 9.13 -15.60 -4.64
C PRO A 307 9.12 -14.58 -5.79
N ARG A 308 9.75 -14.94 -6.91
CA ARG A 308 9.77 -14.12 -8.13
C ARG A 308 8.44 -14.13 -8.88
N ASP A 309 7.68 -15.20 -8.76
CA ASP A 309 6.38 -15.38 -9.39
C ASP A 309 5.31 -14.46 -8.78
N ARG A 310 5.63 -13.82 -7.65
CA ARG A 310 4.80 -12.80 -6.99
C ARG A 310 5.36 -11.39 -7.12
N ILE A 311 6.33 -11.15 -8.01
CA ILE A 311 6.99 -9.83 -8.16
C ILE A 311 6.02 -8.69 -8.48
N GLY A 312 4.94 -8.98 -9.22
CA GLY A 312 3.90 -7.98 -9.50
C GLY A 312 3.14 -7.48 -8.27
N GLU A 313 3.23 -8.19 -7.12
CA GLU A 313 2.60 -7.76 -5.87
C GLU A 313 3.45 -6.73 -5.11
N TYR A 314 4.78 -6.78 -5.24
CA TYR A 314 5.70 -5.92 -4.49
C TYR A 314 6.52 -4.97 -5.36
N LEU A 315 6.50 -5.09 -6.68
CA LEU A 315 7.12 -4.15 -7.61
C LEU A 315 6.13 -3.79 -8.72
N THR A 316 5.72 -2.53 -8.76
CA THR A 316 4.79 -1.99 -9.76
C THR A 316 5.38 -0.78 -10.46
N PHE A 317 4.85 -0.42 -11.62
CA PHE A 317 5.26 0.76 -12.35
C PHE A 317 4.07 1.72 -12.42
N VAL A 318 4.15 2.83 -11.71
CA VAL A 318 3.05 3.77 -11.55
C VAL A 318 3.37 5.05 -12.30
N ARG A 319 2.39 5.53 -13.06
CA ARG A 319 2.47 6.81 -13.75
C ARG A 319 2.49 7.97 -12.74
N ASN A 320 3.44 8.87 -12.90
CA ASN A 320 3.51 10.15 -12.20
C ASN A 320 3.71 11.29 -13.22
N GLY A 321 2.60 11.78 -13.78
CA GLY A 321 2.63 12.67 -14.95
C GLY A 321 3.27 11.98 -16.14
N ALA A 322 4.31 12.60 -16.71
CA ALA A 322 5.02 12.08 -17.88
C ALA A 322 5.98 10.91 -17.58
N VAL A 323 6.26 10.61 -16.31
CA VAL A 323 7.28 9.64 -15.89
C VAL A 323 6.62 8.37 -15.37
N LEU A 324 7.17 7.21 -15.74
CA LEU A 324 6.79 5.92 -15.20
C LEU A 324 7.74 5.54 -14.05
N GLU A 325 7.25 5.56 -12.82
CA GLU A 325 8.08 5.33 -11.63
C GLU A 325 7.95 3.89 -11.12
N PRO A 326 9.07 3.17 -10.91
CA PRO A 326 9.03 1.90 -10.20
C PRO A 326 8.70 2.16 -8.71
N ARG A 327 7.68 1.46 -8.20
CA ARG A 327 7.26 1.49 -6.80
C ARG A 327 7.40 0.13 -6.18
N PHE A 328 8.11 0.10 -5.06
CA PHE A 328 8.25 -1.08 -4.23
C PHE A 328 7.25 -1.02 -3.08
N ASP A 329 6.40 -2.03 -2.96
CA ASP A 329 5.45 -2.19 -1.86
C ASP A 329 6.10 -3.04 -0.76
N ALA A 330 6.56 -2.36 0.29
CA ALA A 330 7.24 -3.00 1.41
C ALA A 330 6.30 -3.86 2.26
N ASP A 331 5.01 -3.50 2.35
CA ASP A 331 4.03 -4.24 3.14
C ASP A 331 3.64 -5.54 2.41
N ALA A 332 3.48 -5.49 1.08
CA ALA A 332 3.28 -6.69 0.26
C ALA A 332 4.50 -7.63 0.33
N ALA A 333 5.72 -7.08 0.22
CA ALA A 333 6.95 -7.86 0.38
C ALA A 333 7.05 -8.51 1.77
N LYS A 334 6.70 -7.77 2.83
CA LYS A 334 6.65 -8.30 4.19
C LYS A 334 5.64 -9.43 4.31
N GLY A 335 4.42 -9.27 3.81
CA GLY A 335 3.38 -10.30 3.87
C GLY A 335 3.75 -11.60 3.15
N ILE A 336 4.67 -11.53 2.18
CA ILE A 336 5.24 -12.71 1.51
C ILE A 336 6.33 -13.37 2.37
N LEU A 337 7.21 -12.57 2.97
CA LEU A 337 8.38 -13.05 3.70
C LEU A 337 8.09 -13.52 5.13
N GLU A 338 7.14 -12.90 5.82
CA GLU A 338 6.77 -13.21 7.22
C GLU A 338 6.46 -14.71 7.43
N PRO A 339 5.57 -15.36 6.65
CA PRO A 339 5.32 -16.79 6.81
C PRO A 339 6.52 -17.67 6.41
N LEU A 340 7.40 -17.20 5.53
CA LEU A 340 8.61 -17.93 5.12
C LEU A 340 9.72 -17.87 6.19
N MET A 341 9.63 -16.90 7.10
CA MET A 341 10.64 -16.65 8.15
C MET A 341 10.13 -17.02 9.55
N GLU A 342 8.90 -17.52 9.68
CA GLU A 342 8.27 -17.86 10.97
C GLU A 342 9.14 -18.81 11.80
N GLU A 343 9.73 -19.85 11.18
CA GLU A 343 10.61 -20.80 11.88
C GLU A 343 11.94 -20.21 12.34
N THR A 344 12.26 -19.00 11.88
CA THR A 344 13.50 -18.29 12.22
C THR A 344 13.27 -17.29 13.34
N GLU A 345 12.03 -16.92 13.63
CA GLU A 345 11.67 -16.10 14.77
C GLU A 345 11.43 -16.97 16.02
N GLN A 346 11.58 -16.37 17.19
CA GLN A 346 11.33 -17.05 18.45
C GLN A 346 10.61 -16.12 19.41
N GLU A 347 9.48 -16.57 19.92
CA GLU A 347 8.75 -15.86 20.96
C GLU A 347 9.54 -15.92 22.27
N GLY A 348 9.85 -14.75 22.81
CA GLY A 348 10.49 -14.64 24.12
C GLY A 348 9.54 -15.00 25.24
N ARG A 349 10.02 -15.72 26.24
CA ARG A 349 9.26 -16.10 27.44
C ARG A 349 10.12 -15.89 28.67
N ASP A 350 9.53 -15.28 29.69
CA ASP A 350 10.19 -15.10 30.97
C ASP A 350 10.38 -16.45 31.68
N ALA A 351 11.38 -16.50 32.55
CA ALA A 351 11.49 -17.60 33.50
C ALA A 351 10.26 -17.61 34.39
N SER A 352 9.78 -18.80 34.69
CA SER A 352 8.60 -18.99 35.55
C SER A 352 8.84 -20.10 36.56
N PHE A 353 7.83 -20.39 37.37
CA PHE A 353 7.92 -21.37 38.44
C PHE A 353 6.83 -22.42 38.26
N SER A 354 7.22 -23.69 38.40
CA SER A 354 6.27 -24.80 38.46
C SER A 354 6.24 -25.39 39.86
N PHE A 355 5.03 -25.67 40.35
CA PHE A 355 4.81 -26.16 41.71
C PHE A 355 4.30 -27.60 41.68
N SER A 356 4.91 -28.48 42.46
CA SER A 356 4.48 -29.87 42.62
C SER A 356 4.55 -30.27 44.08
N GLY A 357 3.39 -30.59 44.67
CA GLY A 357 3.28 -30.92 46.09
C GLY A 357 3.75 -29.76 46.98
N SER A 358 4.93 -29.91 47.58
CA SER A 358 5.55 -28.92 48.49
C SER A 358 6.87 -28.36 47.96
N THR A 359 7.22 -28.63 46.70
CA THR A 359 8.46 -28.19 46.06
C THR A 359 8.19 -27.30 44.86
N ALA A 360 9.02 -26.27 44.68
CA ALA A 360 9.05 -25.42 43.51
C ALA A 360 10.27 -25.73 42.62
N SER A 361 10.12 -25.60 41.30
CA SER A 361 11.22 -25.64 40.32
C SER A 361 11.11 -24.49 39.34
N VAL A 362 12.26 -24.00 38.86
CA VAL A 362 12.35 -22.95 37.84
C VAL A 362 12.11 -23.57 36.47
N VAL A 363 11.24 -22.94 35.69
CA VAL A 363 11.11 -23.14 34.25
C VAL A 363 11.97 -22.07 33.59
N PRO A 364 13.02 -22.44 32.83
CA PRO A 364 13.94 -21.47 32.24
C PRO A 364 13.25 -20.46 31.31
N ALA A 365 13.79 -19.25 31.28
CA ALA A 365 13.45 -18.24 30.30
C ALA A 365 13.89 -18.67 28.90
N VAL A 366 13.17 -18.20 27.89
CA VAL A 366 13.48 -18.37 26.48
C VAL A 366 13.71 -16.98 25.89
N PRO A 367 14.93 -16.66 25.41
CA PRO A 367 15.17 -15.40 24.71
C PRO A 367 14.28 -15.29 23.47
N GLY A 368 13.71 -14.11 23.26
CA GLY A 368 12.92 -13.82 22.07
C GLY A 368 13.78 -13.20 20.98
N ARG A 369 13.36 -13.36 19.73
CA ARG A 369 13.89 -12.58 18.61
C ARG A 369 12.88 -12.49 17.47
N THR A 370 12.93 -11.38 16.75
CA THR A 370 12.11 -11.14 15.56
C THR A 370 12.96 -10.55 14.44
N VAL A 371 12.52 -10.68 13.18
CA VAL A 371 13.24 -10.11 12.04
C VAL A 371 13.26 -8.57 12.13
N SER A 372 14.42 -7.98 11.83
CA SER A 372 14.58 -6.53 11.66
C SER A 372 14.04 -6.10 10.30
N TRP A 373 12.70 -6.01 10.19
CA TRP A 373 11.99 -5.77 8.93
C TRP A 373 12.40 -4.45 8.23
N GLY A 374 12.57 -3.37 8.98
CA GLY A 374 12.84 -2.05 8.40
C GLY A 374 14.11 -2.00 7.54
N PRO A 375 15.29 -2.35 8.07
CA PRO A 375 16.53 -2.46 7.29
C PRO A 375 16.42 -3.45 6.13
N LEU A 376 15.80 -4.61 6.35
CA LEU A 376 15.66 -5.65 5.34
C LEU A 376 14.88 -5.16 4.12
N LEU A 377 13.67 -4.63 4.34
CA LEU A 377 12.78 -4.17 3.27
C LEU A 377 13.36 -2.98 2.49
N ARG A 378 14.16 -2.12 3.15
CA ARG A 378 14.86 -1.01 2.46
C ARG A 378 15.96 -1.48 1.53
N ALA A 379 16.57 -2.64 1.78
CA ALA A 379 17.65 -3.17 0.96
C ALA A 379 17.14 -3.96 -0.26
N LEU A 380 15.93 -4.50 -0.21
CA LEU A 380 15.35 -5.35 -1.27
C LEU A 380 15.34 -4.71 -2.67
N PRO A 381 14.90 -3.44 -2.90
CA PRO A 381 14.83 -2.88 -4.25
C PRO A 381 16.19 -2.80 -4.95
N GLY A 382 17.24 -2.47 -4.18
CA GLY A 382 18.60 -2.50 -4.68
C GLY A 382 18.99 -3.92 -5.09
N GLN A 383 18.78 -4.89 -4.20
CA GLN A 383 19.17 -6.27 -4.47
C GLN A 383 18.40 -6.91 -5.64
N LEU A 384 17.13 -6.54 -5.82
CA LEU A 384 16.30 -6.97 -6.95
C LEU A 384 16.81 -6.44 -8.30
N THR A 385 17.51 -5.31 -8.34
CA THR A 385 18.02 -4.75 -9.60
C THR A 385 19.49 -5.06 -9.85
N ASP A 386 20.14 -5.80 -8.94
CA ASP A 386 21.55 -6.16 -9.07
C ASP A 386 21.78 -7.21 -10.16
N VAL A 387 22.37 -6.81 -11.28
CA VAL A 387 22.75 -7.75 -12.35
C VAL A 387 24.14 -8.34 -12.18
N GLN A 388 25.02 -7.74 -11.38
CA GLN A 388 26.44 -8.13 -11.27
C GLN A 388 26.77 -8.85 -9.96
N GLY A 389 26.11 -8.50 -8.86
CA GLY A 389 26.39 -9.05 -7.54
C GLY A 389 25.68 -10.37 -7.23
N PRO A 390 26.03 -10.97 -6.07
CA PRO A 390 25.33 -12.13 -5.54
C PRO A 390 23.90 -11.74 -5.16
N ARG A 391 22.88 -12.51 -5.56
CA ARG A 391 21.48 -12.26 -5.18
C ARG A 391 21.19 -12.83 -3.80
N VAL A 392 21.90 -12.32 -2.81
CA VAL A 392 21.82 -12.77 -1.43
C VAL A 392 21.71 -11.58 -0.50
N LEU A 393 20.82 -11.65 0.49
CA LEU A 393 20.61 -10.59 1.49
C LEU A 393 20.64 -11.18 2.91
N PRO A 394 21.45 -10.64 3.84
CA PRO A 394 21.40 -11.06 5.24
C PRO A 394 20.09 -10.67 5.90
N VAL A 395 19.58 -11.55 6.75
CA VAL A 395 18.48 -11.24 7.66
C VAL A 395 19.05 -10.96 9.04
N ALA A 396 18.83 -9.74 9.52
CA ALA A 396 19.17 -9.34 10.88
C ALA A 396 17.97 -9.53 11.81
N TYR A 397 18.24 -9.81 13.09
CA TYR A 397 17.23 -10.00 14.12
C TYR A 397 17.34 -8.91 15.19
N VAL A 398 16.22 -8.63 15.84
CA VAL A 398 16.17 -7.84 17.07
C VAL A 398 15.85 -8.81 18.20
N GLY A 399 16.81 -9.00 19.11
CA GLY A 399 16.63 -9.78 20.32
C GLY A 399 15.70 -9.07 21.31
N ARG A 400 14.94 -9.87 22.06
CA ARG A 400 14.15 -9.43 23.21
C ARG A 400 14.55 -10.29 24.40
N ASP A 401 15.28 -9.68 25.32
CA ASP A 401 15.63 -10.31 26.58
C ASP A 401 14.36 -10.56 27.42
N PRO A 402 14.30 -11.68 28.16
CA PRO A 402 13.23 -11.93 29.10
C PRO A 402 13.26 -10.90 30.23
N GLU A 403 12.08 -10.46 30.69
CA GLU A 403 11.93 -9.54 31.83
C GLU A 403 12.35 -10.20 33.15
N VAL A 404 12.17 -11.52 33.25
CA VAL A 404 12.73 -12.34 34.33
C VAL A 404 13.64 -13.39 33.70
N THR A 405 14.94 -13.26 33.95
CA THR A 405 15.94 -14.23 33.46
C THR A 405 15.90 -15.52 34.27
N THR A 406 16.38 -16.62 33.70
CA THR A 406 16.56 -17.90 34.42
C THR A 406 17.42 -17.72 35.67
N GLU A 407 18.50 -16.94 35.55
CA GLU A 407 19.44 -16.68 36.64
C GLU A 407 18.78 -15.90 37.79
N GLU A 408 17.92 -14.92 37.48
CA GLU A 408 17.14 -14.19 38.47
C GLU A 408 16.12 -15.10 39.17
N ALA A 409 15.41 -15.94 38.41
CA ALA A 409 14.43 -16.88 38.97
C ALA A 409 15.10 -17.92 39.89
N GLU A 410 16.29 -18.41 39.55
CA GLU A 410 17.06 -19.32 40.41
C GLU A 410 17.55 -18.61 41.68
N ARG A 411 18.02 -17.36 41.55
CA ARG A 411 18.46 -16.55 42.69
C ARG A 411 17.30 -16.11 43.59
N ALA A 412 16.07 -16.08 43.07
CA ALA A 412 14.88 -15.71 43.81
C ALA A 412 14.57 -16.64 45.00
N GLY A 413 15.11 -17.87 45.00
CA GLY A 413 15.03 -18.75 46.18
C GLY A 413 13.62 -19.27 46.48
N ILE A 414 12.80 -19.53 45.46
CA ILE A 414 11.45 -20.07 45.63
C ILE A 414 11.56 -21.58 45.88
N ARG A 415 11.18 -22.06 47.08
CA ARG A 415 11.41 -23.46 47.51
C ARG A 415 10.18 -24.15 48.06
N GLU A 416 9.44 -23.47 48.94
CA GLU A 416 8.33 -24.05 49.71
C GLU A 416 7.20 -23.03 49.93
N PRO A 417 5.97 -23.47 50.27
CA PRO A 417 4.90 -22.55 50.66
C PRO A 417 5.23 -21.90 52.01
N VAL A 418 5.29 -20.57 52.03
CA VAL A 418 5.52 -19.78 53.25
C VAL A 418 4.23 -19.24 53.86
N GLY A 419 3.14 -19.18 53.09
CA GLY A 419 1.79 -18.89 53.59
C GLY A 419 0.73 -19.50 52.68
N GLU A 420 -0.40 -19.93 53.25
CA GLU A 420 -1.48 -20.57 52.52
C GLU A 420 -2.81 -20.27 53.19
N PHE A 421 -3.85 -19.94 52.42
CA PHE A 421 -5.19 -19.84 52.96
C PHE A 421 -6.26 -20.29 51.97
N THR A 422 -7.26 -20.98 52.49
CA THR A 422 -8.41 -21.46 51.72
C THR A 422 -9.70 -20.86 52.26
N VAL A 423 -10.50 -20.26 51.37
CA VAL A 423 -11.85 -19.78 51.65
C VAL A 423 -12.84 -20.75 51.02
N ALA A 424 -13.79 -21.28 51.79
CA ALA A 424 -14.79 -22.25 51.35
C ALA A 424 -15.96 -21.59 50.58
N VAL A 425 -15.61 -20.87 49.50
CA VAL A 425 -16.52 -20.26 48.54
C VAL A 425 -16.13 -20.74 47.15
N GLY A 426 -17.10 -21.20 46.36
CA GLY A 426 -16.86 -21.58 44.97
C GLY A 426 -16.43 -20.40 44.11
N ALA A 427 -15.46 -20.61 43.23
CA ALA A 427 -14.95 -19.58 42.35
C ALA A 427 -15.90 -19.35 41.16
N SER A 428 -16.63 -18.22 41.19
CA SER A 428 -17.40 -17.72 40.04
C SER A 428 -16.50 -17.39 38.84
N GLY A 429 -17.09 -17.16 37.66
CA GLY A 429 -16.32 -16.79 36.45
C GLY A 429 -15.42 -15.56 36.65
N ARG A 430 -15.90 -14.56 37.40
CA ARG A 430 -15.09 -13.37 37.73
C ARG A 430 -13.92 -13.71 38.67
N ALA A 431 -14.18 -14.51 39.71
CA ALA A 431 -13.12 -14.98 40.61
C ALA A 431 -12.09 -15.84 39.89
N GLN A 432 -12.51 -16.69 38.94
CA GLN A 432 -11.60 -17.48 38.10
C GLN A 432 -10.68 -16.59 37.26
N SER A 433 -11.19 -15.49 36.68
CA SER A 433 -10.34 -14.52 35.96
C SER A 433 -9.32 -13.83 36.89
N MET A 434 -9.72 -13.47 38.11
CA MET A 434 -8.79 -12.92 39.10
C MET A 434 -7.71 -13.93 39.49
N ILE A 435 -8.10 -15.19 39.76
CA ILE A 435 -7.17 -16.28 40.08
C ILE A 435 -6.15 -16.47 38.96
N ALA A 436 -6.60 -16.52 37.71
CA ALA A 436 -5.70 -16.69 36.55
C ALA A 436 -4.70 -15.53 36.41
N SER A 437 -5.10 -14.31 36.76
CA SER A 437 -4.22 -13.13 36.71
C SER A 437 -3.21 -13.10 37.86
N LEU A 438 -3.58 -13.65 39.03
CA LEU A 438 -2.73 -13.73 40.22
C LEU A 438 -1.75 -14.91 40.17
N ALA A 439 -2.13 -16.02 39.54
CA ALA A 439 -1.28 -17.20 39.48
C ALA A 439 0.02 -16.92 38.72
N GLY A 440 1.15 -17.22 39.34
CA GLY A 440 2.49 -17.01 38.77
C GLY A 440 3.08 -15.62 39.00
N GLN A 441 2.36 -14.70 39.64
CA GLN A 441 2.88 -13.36 39.94
C GLN A 441 4.12 -13.45 40.83
N PHE A 442 5.25 -12.95 40.33
CA PHE A 442 6.53 -12.91 41.02
C PHE A 442 6.73 -11.57 41.71
N ILE A 443 7.06 -11.60 43.01
CA ILE A 443 7.29 -10.42 43.84
C ILE A 443 8.74 -10.47 44.32
N PRO A 444 9.65 -9.67 43.74
CA PRO A 444 11.04 -9.61 44.15
C PRO A 444 11.20 -9.25 45.64
N ALA A 445 12.38 -9.58 46.19
CA ALA A 445 12.72 -9.19 47.55
C ALA A 445 12.73 -7.65 47.68
N GLY A 446 12.04 -7.12 48.69
CA GLY A 446 11.92 -5.69 48.98
C GLY A 446 10.71 -5.00 48.32
N GLU A 447 10.12 -5.61 47.29
CA GLU A 447 9.04 -5.02 46.48
C GLU A 447 7.65 -5.14 47.12
N THR A 448 6.71 -4.34 46.62
CA THR A 448 5.32 -4.30 47.08
C THR A 448 4.38 -4.84 46.00
N PHE A 449 3.37 -5.58 46.43
CA PHE A 449 2.32 -6.13 45.60
C PHE A 449 0.99 -5.41 45.88
N SER A 450 0.23 -5.15 44.82
CA SER A 450 -1.14 -4.61 44.83
C SER A 450 -2.01 -5.55 44.00
N MET A 451 -3.06 -6.12 44.60
CA MET A 451 -4.00 -6.97 43.88
C MET A 451 -4.77 -6.17 42.83
N SER A 452 -5.14 -4.93 43.18
CA SER A 452 -5.92 -4.06 42.30
C SER A 452 -5.18 -3.68 41.01
N ASP A 453 -3.84 -3.60 41.04
CA ASP A 453 -3.03 -3.34 39.84
C ASP A 453 -3.04 -4.53 38.87
N VAL A 454 -3.19 -5.76 39.40
CA VAL A 454 -3.19 -7.00 38.61
C VAL A 454 -4.57 -7.42 38.15
N THR A 455 -5.57 -7.33 39.03
CA THR A 455 -6.92 -7.87 38.77
C THR A 455 -7.99 -6.81 38.57
N GLY A 456 -7.68 -5.54 38.89
CA GLY A 456 -8.70 -4.52 39.15
C GLY A 456 -9.48 -4.77 40.45
N VAL A 457 -10.44 -3.91 40.73
CA VAL A 457 -11.36 -4.03 41.88
C VAL A 457 -12.72 -4.57 41.45
N VAL A 458 -13.35 -5.34 42.36
CA VAL A 458 -14.65 -6.00 42.13
C VAL A 458 -15.55 -5.76 43.34
N SER A 459 -16.67 -5.09 43.13
CA SER A 459 -17.67 -4.85 44.19
C SER A 459 -18.84 -5.84 44.11
N GLY A 460 -19.35 -6.25 45.28
CA GLY A 460 -20.57 -7.04 45.41
C GLY A 460 -20.47 -8.52 45.01
N ASP A 461 -19.26 -9.06 44.79
CA ASP A 461 -19.05 -10.45 44.39
C ASP A 461 -18.38 -11.23 45.53
N VAL A 462 -19.13 -12.15 46.15
CA VAL A 462 -18.66 -12.97 47.28
C VAL A 462 -17.50 -13.89 46.88
N SER A 463 -17.44 -14.30 45.60
CA SER A 463 -16.34 -15.14 45.11
C SER A 463 -15.07 -14.32 44.91
N ALA A 464 -15.20 -13.08 44.44
CA ALA A 464 -14.06 -12.14 44.36
C ALA A 464 -13.54 -11.79 45.76
N ASP A 465 -14.44 -11.51 46.72
CA ASP A 465 -14.07 -11.32 48.12
C ASP A 465 -13.33 -12.54 48.70
N ALA A 466 -13.67 -13.76 48.25
CA ALA A 466 -12.96 -14.97 48.65
C ALA A 466 -11.51 -15.00 48.13
N VAL A 467 -11.26 -14.53 46.91
CA VAL A 467 -9.90 -14.35 46.36
C VAL A 467 -9.12 -13.31 47.16
N ALA A 468 -9.71 -12.13 47.38
CA ALA A 468 -9.09 -11.07 48.18
C ALA A 468 -8.77 -11.53 49.62
N THR A 469 -9.72 -12.24 50.25
CA THR A 469 -9.53 -12.81 51.58
C THR A 469 -8.45 -13.88 51.58
N ALA A 470 -8.43 -14.80 50.63
CA ALA A 470 -7.41 -15.85 50.57
C ALA A 470 -6.01 -15.26 50.38
N LEU A 471 -5.86 -14.30 49.47
CA LEU A 471 -4.59 -13.61 49.21
C LEU A 471 -4.09 -12.84 50.44
N PHE A 472 -4.95 -12.02 51.05
CA PHE A 472 -4.60 -11.28 52.26
C PHE A 472 -4.12 -12.23 53.35
N ASN A 473 -4.80 -13.37 53.52
CA ASN A 473 -4.46 -14.30 54.59
C ASN A 473 -3.21 -15.14 54.32
N ALA A 474 -2.95 -15.49 53.07
CA ALA A 474 -1.68 -16.11 52.68
C ALA A 474 -0.51 -15.14 52.94
N ALA A 475 -0.66 -13.85 52.63
CA ALA A 475 0.33 -12.81 52.98
C ALA A 475 0.42 -12.55 54.50
N PHE A 476 -0.71 -12.63 55.19
CA PHE A 476 -0.76 -12.50 56.65
C PHE A 476 0.04 -13.61 57.34
N GLU A 477 -0.04 -14.83 56.82
CA GLU A 477 0.63 -16.02 57.37
C GLU A 477 2.09 -16.17 56.92
N SER A 478 2.45 -15.64 55.75
CA SER A 478 3.84 -15.64 55.28
C SER A 478 4.78 -14.70 56.04
N GLY A 479 4.23 -13.77 56.81
CA GLY A 479 4.99 -12.71 57.47
C GLY A 479 5.35 -11.54 56.55
N ALA A 480 4.72 -11.44 55.37
CA ALA A 480 4.81 -10.27 54.50
C ALA A 480 4.41 -9.00 55.25
N GLN A 481 5.09 -7.88 54.99
CA GLN A 481 4.96 -6.63 55.75
C GLN A 481 4.05 -5.64 55.03
N GLY A 482 3.75 -4.48 55.65
CA GLY A 482 3.00 -3.41 54.98
C GLY A 482 1.64 -3.86 54.43
N LEU A 483 0.91 -4.68 55.20
CA LEU A 483 -0.36 -5.24 54.76
C LEU A 483 -1.42 -4.16 54.56
N VAL A 484 -2.10 -4.22 53.42
CA VAL A 484 -3.23 -3.37 53.05
C VAL A 484 -4.44 -4.27 52.83
N ARG A 485 -5.56 -3.94 53.47
CA ARG A 485 -6.88 -4.51 53.17
C ARG A 485 -8.00 -3.61 53.67
N THR A 486 -9.18 -3.80 53.09
CA THR A 486 -10.46 -3.36 53.65
C THR A 486 -11.30 -4.58 53.99
N GLY A 487 -11.89 -4.61 55.19
CA GLY A 487 -12.81 -5.70 55.59
C GLY A 487 -14.14 -5.64 54.85
N ARG A 488 -14.83 -6.78 54.73
CA ARG A 488 -16.11 -6.89 53.99
C ARG A 488 -17.26 -6.20 54.70
N GLY A 489 -17.16 -6.00 56.01
CA GLY A 489 -18.19 -5.37 56.86
C GLY A 489 -19.43 -6.25 57.12
N VAL A 490 -19.50 -7.41 56.49
CA VAL A 490 -20.56 -8.42 56.68
C VAL A 490 -19.94 -9.74 57.15
N ASP A 491 -20.50 -10.30 58.23
CA ASP A 491 -20.03 -11.56 58.77
C ASP A 491 -20.57 -12.74 57.93
N GLY A 492 -19.73 -13.73 57.70
CA GLY A 492 -20.08 -14.95 56.96
C GLY A 492 -19.21 -16.09 57.45
N ALA A 493 -19.82 -17.23 57.77
CA ALA A 493 -19.15 -18.36 58.40
C ALA A 493 -17.95 -18.90 57.61
N GLN A 494 -17.94 -18.69 56.30
CA GLN A 494 -16.89 -19.11 55.39
C GLN A 494 -15.68 -18.15 55.34
N PHE A 495 -15.76 -16.99 56.00
CA PHE A 495 -14.69 -15.99 56.08
C PHE A 495 -14.15 -15.86 57.51
N PRO A 496 -12.83 -15.70 57.69
CA PRO A 496 -12.23 -15.58 59.01
C PRO A 496 -12.55 -14.20 59.63
N ALA A 497 -13.27 -14.19 60.75
CA ALA A 497 -13.63 -12.94 61.43
C ALA A 497 -12.39 -12.11 61.83
N GLY A 498 -12.37 -10.83 61.44
CA GLY A 498 -11.26 -9.90 61.67
C GLY A 498 -10.12 -10.00 60.64
N ARG A 499 -10.16 -10.97 59.72
CA ARG A 499 -9.14 -11.21 58.68
C ARG A 499 -9.75 -11.32 57.27
N ASP A 500 -11.04 -11.07 57.14
CA ASP A 500 -11.73 -10.98 55.86
C ASP A 500 -11.29 -9.75 55.07
N ALA A 501 -11.27 -9.86 53.75
CA ALA A 501 -11.00 -8.75 52.84
C ALA A 501 -12.06 -8.69 51.74
N THR A 502 -12.41 -7.49 51.30
CA THR A 502 -13.25 -7.30 50.11
C THR A 502 -12.40 -7.06 48.88
N ALA A 503 -12.86 -7.54 47.73
CA ALA A 503 -12.24 -7.24 46.44
C ALA A 503 -12.61 -5.85 45.89
N SER A 504 -13.48 -5.09 46.58
CA SER A 504 -13.86 -3.74 46.14
C SER A 504 -12.78 -2.70 46.38
N GLU A 505 -11.75 -3.05 47.13
CA GLU A 505 -10.59 -2.24 47.48
C GLU A 505 -9.33 -3.08 47.31
N ASP A 506 -8.17 -2.44 47.36
CA ASP A 506 -6.90 -3.14 47.19
C ASP A 506 -6.57 -4.10 48.36
N VAL A 507 -5.94 -5.21 48.00
CA VAL A 507 -5.24 -6.11 48.92
C VAL A 507 -3.77 -6.08 48.53
N GLY A 508 -2.95 -5.53 49.42
CA GLY A 508 -1.54 -5.32 49.15
C GLY A 508 -0.64 -5.78 50.28
N PHE A 509 0.63 -6.04 49.96
CA PHE A 509 1.66 -6.38 50.94
C PHE A 509 3.05 -6.12 50.37
N ARG A 510 4.03 -5.97 51.24
CA ARG A 510 5.45 -5.85 50.90
C ARG A 510 6.20 -7.15 51.20
N ASN A 511 6.94 -7.65 50.22
CA ASN A 511 7.87 -8.75 50.42
C ASN A 511 9.14 -8.25 51.13
N ALA A 512 9.15 -8.24 52.46
CA ALA A 512 10.33 -7.83 53.25
C ALA A 512 11.32 -8.97 53.54
N GLN A 513 11.20 -10.11 52.83
CA GLN A 513 12.14 -11.24 52.95
C GLN A 513 13.38 -10.99 52.09
N GLY A 514 14.45 -11.74 52.33
CA GLY A 514 15.66 -11.74 51.50
C GLY A 514 15.50 -12.48 50.17
N THR A 515 14.45 -13.29 50.03
CA THR A 515 14.09 -14.03 48.81
C THR A 515 12.80 -13.52 48.17
N GLY A 516 12.56 -13.88 46.93
CA GLY A 516 11.31 -13.57 46.23
C GLY A 516 10.10 -14.32 46.79
N LEU A 517 8.91 -13.89 46.37
CA LEU A 517 7.65 -14.58 46.59
C LEU A 517 6.97 -14.85 45.25
N VAL A 518 6.24 -15.96 45.14
CA VAL A 518 5.36 -16.23 43.99
C VAL A 518 3.97 -16.58 44.46
N ILE A 519 2.95 -16.01 43.83
CA ILE A 519 1.55 -16.31 44.12
C ILE A 519 1.11 -17.54 43.33
N ASP A 520 0.63 -18.56 44.03
CA ASP A 520 -0.05 -19.73 43.47
C ASP A 520 -1.51 -19.69 43.91
N ALA A 521 -2.40 -19.37 42.97
CA ALA A 521 -3.83 -19.21 43.24
C ALA A 521 -4.63 -20.27 42.46
N SER A 522 -5.62 -20.87 43.12
CA SER A 522 -6.50 -21.86 42.50
C SER A 522 -7.94 -21.74 43.01
N GLY A 523 -8.90 -22.04 42.14
CA GLY A 523 -10.32 -22.01 42.46
C GLY A 523 -11.06 -23.24 41.96
N SER A 524 -11.94 -23.79 42.79
CA SER A 524 -12.83 -24.89 42.47
C SER A 524 -14.30 -24.47 42.61
N GLY A 525 -15.23 -25.39 42.33
CA GLY A 525 -16.66 -25.14 42.56
C GLY A 525 -17.04 -24.92 44.03
N SER A 526 -16.13 -25.14 44.99
CA SER A 526 -16.42 -25.03 46.42
C SER A 526 -15.39 -24.24 47.24
N ALA A 527 -14.23 -23.91 46.69
CA ALA A 527 -13.19 -23.22 47.44
C ALA A 527 -12.26 -22.39 46.55
N VAL A 528 -11.69 -21.34 47.14
CA VAL A 528 -10.58 -20.56 46.60
C VAL A 528 -9.38 -20.73 47.52
N THR A 529 -8.22 -21.08 46.98
CA THR A 529 -6.97 -21.24 47.73
C THR A 529 -5.90 -20.34 47.13
N VAL A 530 -5.19 -19.63 48.00
CA VAL A 530 -3.99 -18.87 47.62
C VAL A 530 -2.83 -19.33 48.49
N ARG A 531 -1.71 -19.63 47.84
CA ARG A 531 -0.42 -19.98 48.42
C ARG A 531 0.62 -18.94 48.01
N LEU A 532 1.50 -18.58 48.93
CA LEU A 532 2.70 -17.82 48.65
C LEU A 532 3.89 -18.75 48.77
N TRP A 533 4.61 -18.93 47.66
CA TRP A 533 5.83 -19.72 47.58
C TRP A 533 7.06 -18.82 47.79
N GLY A 534 8.05 -19.31 48.53
CA GLY A 534 9.29 -18.58 48.82
C GLY A 534 10.29 -19.43 49.59
N THR A 535 11.15 -18.80 50.40
CA THR A 535 11.95 -19.46 51.43
C THR A 535 11.47 -19.01 52.80
N ARG A 536 11.23 -19.95 53.72
CA ARG A 536 10.72 -19.60 55.06
C ARG A 536 11.80 -18.87 55.87
N GLU A 537 11.58 -17.57 56.09
CA GLU A 537 12.43 -16.74 56.97
C GLU A 537 11.76 -16.38 58.31
N TYR A 538 10.43 -16.40 58.35
CA TYR A 538 9.66 -15.91 59.48
C TYR A 538 8.84 -17.01 60.15
N THR A 539 8.61 -16.85 61.46
CA THR A 539 7.60 -17.56 62.23
C THR A 539 6.49 -16.59 62.62
N VAL A 540 5.25 -16.91 62.25
CA VAL A 540 4.09 -16.07 62.54
C VAL A 540 3.23 -16.72 63.62
N ARG A 541 2.93 -15.97 64.69
CA ARG A 541 1.98 -16.40 65.74
C ARG A 541 0.76 -15.50 65.72
N ILE A 542 -0.42 -16.10 65.60
CA ILE A 542 -1.69 -15.39 65.44
C ILE A 542 -2.53 -15.57 66.71
N SER A 543 -3.14 -14.49 67.18
CA SER A 543 -4.06 -14.49 68.31
C SER A 543 -5.29 -13.64 68.02
N THR A 544 -6.45 -14.11 68.45
CA THR A 544 -7.73 -13.42 68.25
C THR A 544 -8.25 -12.91 69.58
N ALA A 545 -8.54 -11.62 69.66
CA ALA A 545 -9.14 -11.02 70.84
C ALA A 545 -10.62 -11.43 70.96
N PRO A 546 -11.20 -11.43 72.19
CA PRO A 546 -12.65 -11.54 72.35
C PRO A 546 -13.39 -10.48 71.54
N ARG A 547 -14.59 -10.83 71.03
CA ARG A 547 -15.45 -9.90 70.28
C ARG A 547 -15.75 -8.65 71.12
N ALA A 548 -15.57 -7.48 70.52
CA ALA A 548 -15.81 -6.19 71.14
C ALA A 548 -17.00 -5.47 70.48
N ASP A 549 -17.42 -4.35 71.05
CA ASP A 549 -18.43 -3.43 70.49
C ASP A 549 -19.71 -4.13 70.02
N LEU A 550 -20.21 -5.05 70.85
CA LEU A 550 -21.41 -5.85 70.58
C LEU A 550 -22.62 -4.93 70.39
N ARG A 551 -23.28 -5.04 69.23
CA ARG A 551 -24.48 -4.30 68.87
C ARG A 551 -25.59 -5.30 68.61
N ARG A 552 -26.62 -5.30 69.46
CA ARG A 552 -27.70 -6.27 69.33
C ARG A 552 -28.48 -6.10 68.03
N ALA A 553 -28.87 -7.21 67.43
CA ALA A 553 -29.79 -7.22 66.31
C ALA A 553 -31.14 -6.61 66.69
N GLU A 554 -31.65 -5.71 65.85
CA GLU A 554 -33.03 -5.26 65.94
C GLU A 554 -33.99 -6.38 65.54
N THR A 555 -35.12 -6.49 66.23
CA THR A 555 -36.18 -7.44 65.86
C THR A 555 -37.24 -6.73 65.03
N ARG A 556 -37.49 -7.24 63.82
CA ARG A 556 -38.57 -6.80 62.95
C ARG A 556 -39.65 -7.87 62.90
N VAL A 557 -40.86 -7.49 63.28
CA VAL A 557 -42.04 -8.35 63.19
C VAL A 557 -42.74 -8.11 61.87
N LEU A 558 -42.95 -9.16 61.08
CA LEU A 558 -43.66 -9.10 59.80
C LEU A 558 -44.93 -9.96 59.88
N THR A 559 -46.05 -9.39 59.44
CA THR A 559 -47.37 -10.05 59.41
C THR A 559 -47.84 -10.43 58.01
N SER A 560 -47.04 -10.13 56.99
CA SER A 560 -47.34 -10.40 55.60
C SER A 560 -47.37 -11.91 55.27
N PRO A 561 -48.31 -12.38 54.43
CA PRO A 561 -48.29 -13.74 53.89
C PRO A 561 -46.94 -14.05 53.20
N GLY A 562 -46.33 -15.19 53.52
CA GLY A 562 -45.02 -15.59 52.95
C GLY A 562 -43.79 -15.12 53.73
N CYS A 563 -43.95 -14.61 54.95
CA CYS A 563 -42.81 -14.26 55.82
C CYS A 563 -41.92 -15.48 56.12
N THR A 564 -40.59 -15.32 55.97
CA THR A 564 -39.59 -16.32 56.37
C THR A 564 -38.84 -15.82 57.61
N PRO A 565 -38.85 -16.58 58.74
CA PRO A 565 -38.14 -16.16 59.95
C PRO A 565 -36.63 -16.20 59.75
N ASP A 566 -35.93 -15.18 60.23
CA ASP A 566 -34.46 -15.09 60.26
C ASP A 566 -34.03 -14.81 61.70
N PRO A 567 -33.17 -15.63 62.32
CA PRO A 567 -32.69 -15.39 63.68
C PRO A 567 -31.87 -14.09 63.82
N GLY A 568 -31.44 -13.47 62.73
CA GLY A 568 -30.55 -12.31 62.76
C GLY A 568 -29.16 -12.66 63.33
N ALA A 569 -28.34 -11.64 63.55
CA ALA A 569 -27.04 -11.77 64.20
C ALA A 569 -26.64 -10.44 64.84
N ASP A 570 -26.07 -10.50 66.04
CA ASP A 570 -25.51 -9.31 66.68
C ASP A 570 -24.28 -8.84 65.90
N GLY A 571 -24.15 -7.52 65.73
CA GLY A 571 -22.95 -6.89 65.19
C GLY A 571 -21.84 -6.87 66.23
N TYR A 572 -20.59 -6.84 65.78
CA TYR A 572 -19.42 -6.87 66.65
C TYR A 572 -18.17 -6.38 65.92
N THR A 573 -17.13 -6.08 66.68
CA THR A 573 -15.77 -5.82 66.17
C THR A 573 -14.89 -7.03 66.49
N ALA A 574 -14.23 -7.58 65.48
CA ALA A 574 -13.19 -8.61 65.64
C ALA A 574 -11.81 -7.99 65.45
N ARG A 575 -10.88 -8.31 66.37
CA ARG A 575 -9.48 -7.92 66.26
C ARG A 575 -8.58 -9.14 66.29
N VAL A 576 -7.68 -9.22 65.33
CA VAL A 576 -6.70 -10.31 65.22
C VAL A 576 -5.31 -9.70 65.17
N THR A 577 -4.42 -10.21 66.02
CA THR A 577 -3.03 -9.74 66.10
C THR A 577 -2.11 -10.86 65.68
N ARG A 578 -1.16 -10.57 64.78
CA ARG A 578 -0.02 -11.45 64.51
C ARG A 578 1.27 -10.86 65.06
N VAL A 579 2.15 -11.73 65.52
CA VAL A 579 3.55 -11.43 65.84
C VAL A 579 4.41 -12.16 64.82
N VAL A 580 5.20 -11.43 64.06
CA VAL A 580 6.14 -11.97 63.06
C VAL A 580 7.54 -11.96 63.67
N GLN A 581 8.19 -13.12 63.71
CA GLN A 581 9.52 -13.27 64.28
C GLN A 581 10.51 -13.81 63.26
N ARG A 582 11.75 -13.34 63.30
CA ARG A 582 12.91 -13.91 62.61
C ARG A 582 13.86 -14.46 63.68
N GLY A 583 13.86 -15.78 63.86
CA GLY A 583 14.50 -16.39 65.03
C GLY A 583 13.83 -15.92 66.33
N GLU A 584 14.59 -15.29 67.22
CA GLU A 584 14.08 -14.73 68.49
C GLU A 584 13.66 -13.26 68.37
N GLU A 585 14.02 -12.57 67.28
CA GLU A 585 13.73 -11.16 67.08
C GLU A 585 12.29 -10.96 66.58
N THR A 586 11.55 -10.07 67.23
CA THR A 586 10.23 -9.64 66.75
C THR A 586 10.39 -8.57 65.67
N VAL A 587 10.00 -8.92 64.44
CA VAL A 587 10.09 -8.05 63.26
C VAL A 587 8.90 -7.11 63.20
N SER A 588 7.68 -7.64 63.40
CA SER A 588 6.46 -6.83 63.42
C SER A 588 5.41 -7.39 64.37
N THR A 589 4.52 -6.52 64.82
CA THR A 589 3.28 -6.89 65.51
C THR A 589 2.16 -6.11 64.86
N ASP A 590 1.29 -6.83 64.14
CA ASP A 590 0.25 -6.23 63.32
C ASP A 590 -1.12 -6.61 63.88
N THR A 591 -1.94 -5.61 64.20
CA THR A 591 -3.34 -5.82 64.61
C THR A 591 -4.26 -5.36 63.50
N VAL A 592 -5.08 -6.30 63.01
CA VAL A 592 -6.10 -6.02 62.01
C VAL A 592 -7.49 -6.12 62.64
N SER A 593 -8.41 -5.27 62.19
CA SER A 593 -9.76 -5.16 62.75
C SER A 593 -10.80 -5.17 61.64
N SER A 594 -11.92 -5.83 61.88
CA SER A 594 -13.12 -5.75 61.02
C SER A 594 -14.34 -5.51 61.90
N THR A 595 -15.22 -4.61 61.48
CA THR A 595 -16.45 -4.27 62.18
C THR A 595 -17.64 -4.77 61.37
N TYR A 596 -18.46 -5.62 61.96
CA TYR A 596 -19.62 -6.23 61.32
C TYR A 596 -20.92 -5.57 61.76
N ALA A 597 -21.79 -5.26 60.82
CA ALA A 597 -23.12 -4.73 61.12
C ALA A 597 -24.05 -5.82 61.68
N PRO A 598 -24.96 -5.50 62.62
CA PRO A 598 -25.98 -6.44 63.06
C PRO A 598 -26.93 -6.78 61.91
N ARG A 599 -27.35 -8.06 61.82
CA ARG A 599 -28.42 -8.51 60.92
C ARG A 599 -29.73 -8.56 61.68
N VAL A 600 -30.74 -7.90 61.14
CA VAL A 600 -32.10 -7.84 61.70
C VAL A 600 -32.63 -9.26 61.91
N ARG A 601 -33.21 -9.50 63.10
CA ARG A 601 -33.98 -10.70 63.40
C ARG A 601 -35.40 -10.52 62.85
N VAL A 602 -35.86 -11.43 62.01
CA VAL A 602 -37.22 -11.41 61.46
C VAL A 602 -38.10 -12.40 62.21
N GLU A 603 -39.13 -11.88 62.87
CA GLU A 603 -40.19 -12.68 63.50
C GLU A 603 -41.46 -12.62 62.64
N CYS A 604 -41.94 -13.78 62.21
CA CYS A 604 -43.21 -13.86 61.47
C CYS A 604 -44.36 -14.06 62.45
N ARG A 605 -45.37 -13.17 62.41
CA ARG A 605 -46.61 -13.32 63.18
C ARG A 605 -47.80 -13.37 62.24
N VAL A 606 -48.76 -14.26 62.50
CA VAL A 606 -50.02 -14.28 61.75
C VAL A 606 -50.98 -13.33 62.45
N GLU A 607 -51.51 -12.33 61.75
CA GLU A 607 -52.50 -11.41 62.32
C GLU A 607 -53.81 -12.17 62.57
N SER A 608 -54.27 -12.19 63.82
CA SER A 608 -55.59 -12.73 64.18
C SER A 608 -56.66 -11.69 63.85
N PRO A 609 -57.79 -12.01 63.20
CA PRO A 609 -58.79 -11.01 62.85
C PRO A 609 -59.41 -10.42 64.13
N SER A 610 -59.37 -9.08 64.26
CA SER A 610 -60.09 -8.34 65.31
C SER A 610 -61.60 -8.62 65.24
N PRO A 611 -62.31 -8.74 66.38
CA PRO A 611 -63.75 -9.02 66.38
C PRO A 611 -64.54 -7.84 65.82
N THR A 612 -65.32 -8.13 64.78
CA THR A 612 -66.27 -7.25 64.09
C THR A 612 -67.32 -6.64 65.04
N ALA A 613 -67.63 -5.36 64.81
CA ALA A 613 -68.70 -4.61 65.46
C ALA A 613 -70.09 -5.26 65.29
N GLU A 614 -70.91 -5.10 66.34
CA GLU A 614 -72.26 -5.63 66.56
C GLU A 614 -73.31 -5.10 65.55
N PRO A 615 -74.19 -5.97 64.98
CA PRO A 615 -75.32 -5.55 64.14
C PRO A 615 -76.59 -5.21 64.97
N PRO A 616 -77.58 -4.45 64.44
CA PRO A 616 -78.69 -3.91 65.22
C PRO A 616 -79.71 -4.98 65.65
N GLY A 617 -80.28 -4.78 66.85
CA GLY A 617 -81.13 -5.74 67.55
C GLY A 617 -82.52 -6.01 66.90
N PRO A 618 -83.12 -7.20 67.18
CA PRO A 618 -84.36 -7.65 66.56
C PRO A 618 -85.64 -7.19 67.29
N VAL A 619 -86.70 -7.02 66.49
CA VAL A 619 -88.11 -6.92 66.91
C VAL A 619 -88.62 -8.30 67.35
N ALA A 620 -89.44 -8.35 68.40
CA ALA A 620 -90.16 -9.54 68.89
C ALA A 620 -91.69 -9.39 68.64
N PRO A 621 -92.52 -10.40 68.96
CA PRO A 621 -92.71 -11.74 68.39
C PRO A 621 -94.16 -11.89 67.83
N PRO A 622 -94.67 -13.10 67.48
CA PRO A 622 -95.51 -13.79 68.46
C PRO A 622 -95.41 -15.35 68.42
N PRO A 623 -96.02 -16.05 69.38
CA PRO A 623 -95.71 -17.45 69.69
C PRO A 623 -96.85 -18.47 69.43
N VAL A 624 -96.45 -19.75 69.32
CA VAL A 624 -97.18 -21.06 69.49
C VAL A 624 -98.43 -21.30 68.58
N PRO A 625 -98.98 -22.52 68.37
CA PRO A 625 -98.61 -23.82 68.94
C PRO A 625 -98.75 -25.11 68.06
N ASP A 626 -98.33 -26.21 68.69
CA ASP A 626 -98.84 -27.59 68.62
C ASP A 626 -98.39 -28.61 67.55
N ASP A 627 -97.94 -29.73 68.13
CA ASP A 627 -97.94 -31.13 67.75
C ASP A 627 -97.89 -31.60 66.28
N ALA A 628 -96.83 -32.38 66.06
CA ALA A 628 -96.71 -33.65 65.32
C ALA A 628 -97.23 -33.74 63.88
N ILE A 629 -96.43 -34.36 63.01
CA ILE A 629 -96.80 -35.54 62.20
C ILE A 629 -95.56 -36.04 61.45
N ARG A 630 -95.23 -37.33 61.63
CA ARG A 630 -94.40 -38.11 60.71
C ARG A 630 -95.20 -38.40 59.45
N ILE A 631 -94.55 -38.42 58.27
CA ILE A 631 -95.04 -39.17 57.11
C ILE A 631 -94.01 -40.26 56.74
N PRO A 632 -94.44 -41.50 56.42
CA PRO A 632 -93.58 -42.66 56.21
C PRO A 632 -93.09 -42.79 54.76
N GLY A 633 -91.94 -43.44 54.55
CA GLY A 633 -91.69 -44.19 53.30
C GLY A 633 -90.51 -43.82 52.40
N LEU A 634 -89.44 -43.15 52.86
CA LEU A 634 -88.23 -42.98 52.04
C LEU A 634 -86.99 -43.54 52.74
N PRO A 635 -86.26 -44.49 52.11
CA PRO A 635 -85.12 -45.14 52.74
C PRO A 635 -83.87 -44.24 52.70
N GLU A 636 -83.06 -44.40 53.72
CA GLU A 636 -81.74 -43.80 53.89
C GLU A 636 -80.80 -44.16 52.72
N PHE A 637 -80.13 -43.14 52.18
CA PHE A 637 -78.96 -43.36 51.33
C PHE A 637 -77.70 -43.06 52.13
N ARG A 638 -76.88 -44.10 52.28
CA ARG A 638 -75.52 -44.06 52.82
C ARG A 638 -74.62 -44.76 51.79
N ILE A 639 -73.31 -44.48 51.90
CA ILE A 639 -72.15 -45.18 51.30
C ILE A 639 -71.64 -44.57 49.98
N PRO A 640 -70.32 -44.57 49.63
CA PRO A 640 -69.10 -44.85 50.41
C PRO A 640 -67.99 -43.78 50.34
N VAL A 641 -67.07 -43.88 51.30
CA VAL A 641 -65.68 -43.42 51.23
C VAL A 641 -64.88 -44.34 50.30
N LEU A 642 -64.06 -43.77 49.40
CA LEU A 642 -62.96 -44.46 48.73
C LEU A 642 -61.62 -44.02 49.34
N PRO A 643 -60.66 -44.93 49.57
CA PRO A 643 -59.38 -44.59 50.18
C PRO A 643 -58.29 -44.28 49.13
N GLY A 644 -57.41 -43.35 49.49
CA GLY A 644 -55.95 -43.47 49.32
C GLY A 644 -55.37 -43.15 47.95
N ASN A 645 -54.74 -41.97 47.85
CA ASN A 645 -53.28 -41.86 47.94
C ASN A 645 -52.88 -40.51 48.55
#